data_AF-A0A3Q9G736-F1
#
_entry.id   AF-A0A3Q9G736-F1
#
_cell.length_a   1.000
_cell.length_b   1.000
_cell.length_c   1.000
_cell.angle_alpha   90.00
_cell.angle_beta   90.00
_cell.angle_gamma   90.00
#
_symmetry.space_group_name_H-M   'P 1'
#
loop_
_entity.id
_entity.type
_entity.pdbx_description
1 polymer ?
#
loop_
_entity_poly.entity_id
_entity_poly.type
_entity_poly.pdbx_seq_one_letter_code
_entity_poly.pdbx_strand_id
1 'polypeptide(L)'
;MIKAAKNITQLLALLSTISLVGCGGGSAETETKIDKIDPQQPVSDWALVWSDEFDGETINGQNWTHEVNCDGGGNQEKQCYTDNAENSFVQDGMLNLVALPAEDGSALPYTSARMITRYKADFKYGRVEMRAKVPSGQGSWPAFWMMPTNEEYGEWPRSGEIDIFESVNLGVTDAEGQTESNIHGTLHYGKSWPDNSSSGKGYSLAGGANPKDDFHTYAVEWQQGEIRWYMDDYLYATQRQSKVRYDSKEQAIGLTHQGWFTEYYDQLTGELTTHWDNAPFDKEFYLILNFAVGGDWPENVNNLGVDATAFHAENKFEVDYVRVYQCQSDPETGQGCDTVRAGYDSLDDALVEGKAPIPVPPSDGIAENLDIFSGEFNPNWPAWDCCGGSTPALVADADKGNVVEFVIGAEPTVVGFVSRGEFITDPEGQSTPFDASPLVDLNGVITFDMKVVTAPAASANWNFKVESNNADTAADFQLNESIEGIDPVVGQWQTYTFTLSAFADKGLDLSAIDVVMIFPDWGAGEGAVYQISNFSIEGDIAAGPELVVFTDDENPSWPMWDCCGGSTPTVELDNEAHGNVAQFSIGAEPTVMGFISRAPNTTTPAPFDASAILSNGVIQFDMKVTAMPGDAAWMFKVEANNNASFAELPLTDSIEGVAPVSEQWQTYTFNLADLANAGLDVSAIDVLMIFPAWGSGEGAIHLVDNVKIYDPTAIAANNVLFADGPATGWTIWDCCGGSIPTLENDDTAHGMTAEFVIGAQPTVMGILADDDVFVDASGILANGVVQFELKVVAAPSDASAAWLLKIESDSATTFAELALNSSLEGNDPVVGEWQTYTFALQTLFDAGLDISFIDVVMVFPTWGTGEGAIYRLDNVMIYEPIP
;
A
#
# COMPACT_ATOMS: atom_id res chain seq x y z
N MET A 1 34.49 -4.12 -62.94
CA MET A 1 33.08 -3.87 -63.32
C MET A 1 32.20 -4.97 -62.72
N ILE A 2 31.40 -4.55 -61.76
CA ILE A 2 30.09 -5.04 -61.29
C ILE A 2 29.49 -6.31 -61.96
N LYS A 3 29.23 -7.29 -61.07
CA LYS A 3 28.09 -8.23 -60.91
C LYS A 3 27.66 -9.28 -61.97
N ALA A 4 27.28 -10.42 -61.36
CA ALA A 4 26.20 -11.35 -61.68
C ALA A 4 26.55 -12.50 -62.65
N ALA A 5 26.08 -13.74 -62.49
CA ALA A 5 24.93 -14.22 -61.74
C ALA A 5 25.06 -15.71 -61.38
N LYS A 6 24.49 -16.05 -60.21
CA LYS A 6 23.72 -17.26 -59.85
C LYS A 6 24.11 -18.64 -60.43
N ASN A 7 24.30 -19.53 -59.45
CA ASN A 7 24.18 -20.99 -59.48
C ASN A 7 25.42 -21.75 -59.95
N ILE A 8 26.19 -22.26 -58.98
CA ILE A 8 26.62 -23.67 -58.82
C ILE A 8 27.58 -23.68 -57.61
N THR A 9 27.06 -24.07 -56.44
CA THR A 9 27.91 -24.51 -55.32
C THR A 9 27.18 -25.62 -54.58
N GLN A 10 26.99 -26.75 -55.27
CA GLN A 10 26.91 -28.07 -54.64
C GLN A 10 28.23 -28.76 -54.90
N LEU A 11 28.79 -29.38 -53.85
CA LEU A 11 30.08 -30.09 -53.78
C LEU A 11 31.33 -29.21 -53.67
N LEU A 12 31.64 -28.79 -52.43
CA LEU A 12 32.96 -28.94 -51.78
C LEU A 12 32.87 -28.43 -50.33
N ALA A 13 32.18 -29.19 -49.49
CA ALA A 13 32.22 -29.05 -48.03
C ALA A 13 32.10 -30.45 -47.41
N LEU A 14 33.17 -31.22 -47.52
CA LEU A 14 33.38 -32.47 -46.80
C LEU A 14 34.85 -32.46 -46.38
N LEU A 15 35.10 -31.95 -45.17
CA LEU A 15 36.17 -32.31 -44.21
C LEU A 15 36.38 -31.15 -43.20
N SER A 16 35.59 -31.16 -42.12
CA SER A 16 35.99 -30.69 -40.77
C SER A 16 34.80 -30.84 -39.81
N THR A 17 34.47 -32.07 -39.46
CA THR A 17 33.58 -32.39 -38.33
C THR A 17 34.41 -32.40 -37.05
N ILE A 18 34.36 -31.31 -36.28
CA ILE A 18 34.41 -31.20 -34.80
C ILE A 18 34.25 -29.71 -34.52
N SER A 19 33.06 -29.30 -34.05
CA SER A 19 32.71 -28.15 -33.19
C SER A 19 31.30 -27.62 -33.54
N LEU A 20 30.60 -27.15 -32.50
CA LEU A 20 29.23 -26.58 -32.45
C LEU A 20 28.08 -27.56 -32.22
N VAL A 21 27.91 -27.95 -30.94
CA VAL A 21 26.58 -28.00 -30.31
C VAL A 21 26.58 -26.87 -29.30
N GLY A 22 25.77 -25.85 -29.56
CA GLY A 22 25.53 -24.73 -28.66
C GLY A 22 24.07 -24.29 -28.81
N CYS A 23 23.49 -23.99 -27.65
CA CYS A 23 22.22 -23.31 -27.38
C CYS A 23 20.93 -24.14 -27.38
N GLY A 24 20.39 -24.36 -26.18
CA GLY A 24 18.97 -24.64 -25.95
C GLY A 24 18.68 -25.45 -24.69
N GLY A 25 18.36 -24.75 -23.58
CA GLY A 25 17.56 -25.31 -22.48
C GLY A 25 18.32 -26.07 -21.41
N GLY A 26 18.70 -25.36 -20.35
CA GLY A 26 19.18 -25.93 -19.10
C GLY A 26 19.62 -24.78 -18.22
N SER A 27 18.81 -24.47 -17.19
CA SER A 27 19.22 -23.64 -16.08
C SER A 27 20.62 -24.07 -15.64
N ALA A 28 21.57 -23.15 -15.67
CA ALA A 28 22.80 -23.33 -14.92
C ALA A 28 22.43 -23.22 -13.44
N GLU A 29 21.87 -24.28 -12.89
CA GLU A 29 21.82 -24.45 -11.44
C GLU A 29 23.27 -24.60 -10.98
N THR A 30 23.76 -23.55 -10.33
CA THR A 30 25.00 -23.56 -9.57
C THR A 30 24.84 -24.57 -8.44
N GLU A 31 25.39 -25.78 -8.62
CA GLU A 31 25.61 -26.74 -7.53
C GLU A 31 26.79 -26.26 -6.66
N THR A 32 26.63 -25.12 -5.98
CA THR A 32 27.51 -24.72 -4.89
C THR A 32 27.23 -25.65 -3.73
N LYS A 33 28.09 -26.66 -3.52
CA LYS A 33 27.94 -27.61 -2.41
C LYS A 33 28.32 -26.94 -1.10
N ILE A 34 27.34 -26.28 -0.49
CA ILE A 34 27.45 -25.51 0.76
C ILE A 34 27.97 -26.37 1.93
N ASP A 35 27.77 -27.68 1.87
CA ASP A 35 28.12 -28.62 2.96
C ASP A 35 29.63 -28.90 3.10
N LYS A 36 30.48 -28.38 2.21
CA LYS A 36 31.93 -28.71 2.16
C LYS A 36 32.85 -27.55 1.77
N ILE A 37 32.49 -26.30 2.08
CA ILE A 37 33.43 -25.18 1.93
C ILE A 37 34.21 -25.02 3.25
N ASP A 38 35.54 -25.05 3.16
CA ASP A 38 36.42 -24.63 4.25
C ASP A 38 36.59 -23.11 4.11
N PRO A 39 35.95 -22.29 4.95
CA PRO A 39 36.02 -20.83 4.85
C PRO A 39 37.44 -20.28 5.11
N GLN A 40 38.39 -21.12 5.55
CA GLN A 40 39.81 -20.76 5.69
C GLN A 40 40.64 -21.05 4.44
N GLN A 41 40.05 -21.62 3.38
CA GLN A 41 40.73 -21.92 2.11
C GLN A 41 40.17 -21.00 1.02
N PRO A 42 40.91 -19.95 0.59
CA PRO A 42 40.44 -19.06 -0.46
C PRO A 42 40.22 -19.82 -1.77
N VAL A 43 39.17 -19.44 -2.51
CA VAL A 43 38.96 -19.95 -3.87
C VAL A 43 40.12 -19.51 -4.77
N SER A 44 40.65 -20.44 -5.58
CA SER A 44 41.86 -20.24 -6.39
C SER A 44 41.70 -19.29 -7.57
N ASP A 45 40.51 -18.71 -7.74
CA ASP A 45 40.08 -18.06 -8.98
C ASP A 45 40.20 -16.52 -8.93
N TRP A 46 40.68 -15.97 -7.81
CA TRP A 46 41.12 -14.58 -7.69
C TRP A 46 42.47 -14.35 -8.37
N ALA A 47 42.54 -13.39 -9.29
CA ALA A 47 43.79 -12.93 -9.88
C ALA A 47 44.17 -11.55 -9.36
N LEU A 48 45.39 -11.41 -8.85
CA LEU A 48 45.93 -10.10 -8.44
C LEU A 48 46.08 -9.19 -9.66
N VAL A 49 45.44 -8.03 -9.65
CA VAL A 49 45.46 -7.06 -10.76
C VAL A 49 46.18 -5.77 -10.42
N TRP A 50 46.26 -5.43 -9.14
CA TRP A 50 46.99 -4.26 -8.65
C TRP A 50 47.44 -4.49 -7.21
N SER A 51 48.61 -3.97 -6.86
CA SER A 51 49.05 -3.90 -5.46
C SER A 51 50.05 -2.79 -5.21
N ASP A 52 50.14 -2.41 -3.94
CA ASP A 52 51.28 -1.69 -3.37
C ASP A 52 51.73 -2.45 -2.12
N GLU A 53 52.93 -3.04 -2.20
CA GLU A 53 53.55 -3.78 -1.10
C GLU A 53 54.48 -2.88 -0.26
N PHE A 54 54.59 -1.59 -0.62
CA PHE A 54 55.42 -0.60 0.07
C PHE A 54 56.90 -1.01 0.29
N ASP A 55 57.43 -1.94 -0.51
CA ASP A 55 58.84 -2.39 -0.51
C ASP A 55 59.86 -1.30 -0.93
N GLY A 56 59.39 -0.17 -1.46
CA GLY A 56 60.22 0.95 -1.90
C GLY A 56 60.78 1.79 -0.74
N GLU A 57 61.58 2.80 -1.07
CA GLU A 57 62.07 3.79 -0.07
C GLU A 57 61.13 4.99 0.09
N THR A 58 60.15 5.14 -0.81
CA THR A 58 59.24 6.30 -0.88
C THR A 58 57.86 5.86 -1.34
N ILE A 59 56.82 6.61 -0.95
CA ILE A 59 55.45 6.43 -1.43
C ILE A 59 55.43 6.52 -2.96
N ASN A 60 54.82 5.54 -3.62
CA ASN A 60 54.75 5.49 -5.07
C ASN A 60 53.74 6.52 -5.62
N GLY A 61 54.25 7.64 -6.13
CA GLY A 61 53.41 8.68 -6.74
C GLY A 61 52.65 8.27 -8.00
N GLN A 62 52.95 7.11 -8.61
CA GLN A 62 52.13 6.53 -9.68
C GLN A 62 50.88 5.84 -9.14
N ASN A 63 50.89 5.41 -7.88
CA ASN A 63 49.75 4.77 -7.21
C ASN A 63 48.93 5.80 -6.43
N TRP A 64 49.60 6.71 -5.72
CA TRP A 64 48.96 7.54 -4.70
C TRP A 64 49.11 9.04 -4.96
N THR A 65 48.08 9.80 -4.64
CA THR A 65 48.06 11.27 -4.55
C THR A 65 47.75 11.66 -3.10
N HIS A 66 48.53 12.57 -2.52
CA HIS A 66 48.18 13.18 -1.24
C HIS A 66 47.09 14.23 -1.42
N GLU A 67 46.05 14.17 -0.60
CA GLU A 67 45.14 15.29 -0.40
C GLU A 67 45.71 16.23 0.66
N VAL A 68 45.83 17.51 0.32
CA VAL A 68 46.42 18.54 1.18
C VAL A 68 45.41 19.65 1.40
N ASN A 69 44.77 19.66 2.57
CA ASN A 69 43.74 20.62 2.94
C ASN A 69 43.53 20.67 4.48
N CYS A 70 42.66 21.57 4.93
CA CYS A 70 42.22 21.67 6.33
C CYS A 70 40.68 21.75 6.40
N ASP A 71 40.00 21.04 5.50
CA ASP A 71 38.58 21.28 5.22
C ASP A 71 37.65 20.56 6.22
N GLY A 72 38.21 19.75 7.11
CA GLY A 72 37.47 19.04 8.15
C GLY A 72 36.72 17.79 7.67
N GLY A 73 36.97 17.35 6.43
CA GLY A 73 36.46 16.09 5.87
C GLY A 73 34.94 15.99 5.65
N GLY A 74 34.19 17.03 6.01
CA GLY A 74 32.72 16.97 6.11
C GLY A 74 32.21 16.55 7.49
N ASN A 75 33.11 16.13 8.39
CA ASN A 75 32.78 15.55 9.70
C ASN A 75 33.35 16.35 10.88
N GLN A 76 33.70 17.63 10.67
CA GLN A 76 34.29 18.52 11.68
C GLN A 76 35.64 18.03 12.25
N GLU A 77 36.40 17.29 11.43
CA GLU A 77 37.72 16.74 11.76
C GLU A 77 38.73 17.85 12.16
N LYS A 78 39.72 17.51 12.99
CA LYS A 78 40.62 18.46 13.68
C LYS A 78 42.05 18.49 13.12
N GLN A 79 42.31 17.85 11.99
CA GLN A 79 43.62 17.81 11.34
C GLN A 79 43.62 18.52 9.99
N CYS A 80 44.76 19.13 9.65
CA CYS A 80 45.11 19.41 8.27
C CYS A 80 45.80 18.18 7.66
N TYR A 81 45.32 17.70 6.51
CA TYR A 81 46.05 16.70 5.74
C TYR A 81 47.23 17.35 5.00
N THR A 82 48.39 16.70 5.04
CA THR A 82 49.64 17.21 4.44
C THR A 82 50.38 16.12 3.64
N ASP A 83 51.35 16.53 2.82
CA ASP A 83 52.31 15.67 2.14
C ASP A 83 53.67 15.62 2.86
N ASN A 84 53.74 16.07 4.12
CA ASN A 84 54.97 16.05 4.90
C ASN A 84 55.39 14.62 5.23
N ALA A 85 56.71 14.38 5.16
CA ALA A 85 57.32 13.09 5.51
C ALA A 85 57.18 12.71 7.00
N GLU A 86 56.72 13.64 7.85
CA GLU A 86 56.38 13.35 9.25
C GLU A 86 54.98 12.73 9.40
N ASN A 87 54.07 13.01 8.46
CA ASN A 87 52.70 12.49 8.48
C ASN A 87 52.52 11.24 7.61
N SER A 88 53.33 11.07 6.56
CA SER A 88 53.29 9.86 5.73
C SER A 88 54.67 9.50 5.18
N PHE A 89 55.07 8.24 5.35
CA PHE A 89 56.36 7.75 4.86
C PHE A 89 56.38 6.22 4.73
N VAL A 90 57.31 5.70 3.95
CA VAL A 90 57.58 4.26 3.87
C VAL A 90 58.78 3.93 4.77
N GLN A 91 58.62 2.96 5.66
CA GLN A 91 59.68 2.46 6.52
C GLN A 91 59.49 0.97 6.77
N ASP A 92 60.59 0.21 6.73
CA ASP A 92 60.61 -1.23 7.01
C ASP A 92 59.62 -2.05 6.14
N GLY A 93 59.43 -1.62 4.88
CA GLY A 93 58.51 -2.26 3.93
C GLY A 93 57.04 -1.90 4.15
N MET A 94 56.73 -0.88 4.95
CA MET A 94 55.35 -0.52 5.30
C MET A 94 55.10 0.97 5.09
N LEU A 95 53.90 1.32 4.65
CA LEU A 95 53.41 2.69 4.71
C LEU A 95 53.02 3.03 6.16
N ASN A 96 53.46 4.18 6.64
CA ASN A 96 53.14 4.71 7.96
C ASN A 96 52.38 6.03 7.78
N LEU A 97 51.16 6.11 8.29
CA LEU A 97 50.44 7.37 8.47
C LEU A 97 50.48 7.78 9.94
N VAL A 98 50.77 9.05 10.21
CA VAL A 98 50.97 9.59 11.56
C VAL A 98 50.25 10.91 11.71
N ALA A 99 49.38 10.97 12.73
CA ALA A 99 48.77 12.20 13.17
C ALA A 99 49.60 12.85 14.29
N LEU A 100 49.89 14.15 14.14
CA LEU A 100 50.77 14.91 15.03
C LEU A 100 50.12 16.25 15.44
N PRO A 101 50.43 16.79 16.63
CA PRO A 101 50.07 18.16 16.97
C PRO A 101 50.65 19.13 15.95
N ALA A 102 49.83 20.06 15.47
CA ALA A 102 50.26 21.07 14.52
C ALA A 102 51.11 22.16 15.21
N GLU A 103 51.91 22.89 14.44
CA GLU A 103 52.64 24.03 14.96
C GLU A 103 51.69 25.15 15.44
N ASP A 104 52.10 25.90 16.45
CA ASP A 104 51.33 27.05 16.98
C ASP A 104 50.95 28.02 15.85
N GLY A 105 49.64 28.28 15.71
CA GLY A 105 49.10 29.17 14.68
C GLY A 105 48.67 28.49 13.38
N SER A 106 48.74 27.16 13.30
CA SER A 106 48.12 26.37 12.24
C SER A 106 46.59 26.51 12.23
N ALA A 107 45.96 26.25 11.08
CA ALA A 107 44.51 26.40 10.90
C ALA A 107 43.70 25.43 11.78
N LEU A 108 44.21 24.21 11.96
CA LEU A 108 43.67 23.17 12.81
C LEU A 108 44.75 22.66 13.78
N PRO A 109 44.37 22.08 14.93
CA PRO A 109 45.31 21.71 16.00
C PRO A 109 46.17 20.48 15.69
N TYR A 110 45.85 19.71 14.65
CA TYR A 110 46.62 18.52 14.26
C TYR A 110 47.02 18.55 12.77
N THR A 111 48.00 17.73 12.43
CA THR A 111 48.37 17.39 11.05
C THR A 111 48.26 15.88 10.87
N SER A 112 47.91 15.42 9.68
CA SER A 112 47.90 14.01 9.32
C SER A 112 48.08 13.83 7.81
N ALA A 113 47.79 12.65 7.28
CA ALA A 113 47.82 12.36 5.85
C ALA A 113 46.57 11.60 5.38
N ARG A 114 46.16 11.92 4.15
CA ARG A 114 45.10 11.26 3.39
C ARG A 114 45.60 11.04 1.97
N MET A 115 45.53 9.81 1.50
CA MET A 115 46.06 9.39 0.21
C MET A 115 44.95 8.76 -0.63
N ILE A 116 44.92 9.10 -1.91
CA ILE A 116 43.90 8.62 -2.85
C ILE A 116 44.53 8.01 -4.12
N THR A 117 43.85 7.06 -4.73
CA THR A 117 44.25 6.44 -6.01
C THR A 117 43.49 6.98 -7.24
N ARG A 118 42.66 8.02 -7.07
CA ARG A 118 41.78 8.54 -8.13
C ARG A 118 42.54 8.83 -9.43
N TYR A 119 42.07 8.26 -10.55
CA TYR A 119 42.68 8.33 -11.88
C TYR A 119 44.08 7.69 -12.00
N LYS A 120 44.46 6.86 -11.04
CA LYS A 120 45.72 6.09 -11.00
C LYS A 120 45.43 4.60 -10.91
N ALA A 121 44.56 4.23 -9.99
CA ALA A 121 44.06 2.87 -9.80
C ALA A 121 42.61 2.96 -9.31
N ASP A 122 41.68 2.71 -10.23
CA ASP A 122 40.24 2.77 -10.03
C ASP A 122 39.68 1.38 -10.37
N PHE A 123 38.72 0.88 -9.58
CA PHE A 123 38.25 -0.49 -9.68
C PHE A 123 36.73 -0.55 -9.69
N LYS A 124 36.18 -1.43 -10.52
CA LYS A 124 34.78 -1.87 -10.42
C LYS A 124 34.78 -3.37 -10.19
N TYR A 125 34.15 -3.79 -9.09
CA TYR A 125 34.15 -5.16 -8.60
C TYR A 125 35.53 -5.73 -8.29
N GLY A 126 35.55 -6.79 -7.50
CA GLY A 126 36.75 -7.50 -7.10
C GLY A 126 36.88 -7.68 -5.59
N ARG A 127 38.02 -8.22 -5.18
CA ARG A 127 38.43 -8.24 -3.78
C ARG A 127 39.44 -7.13 -3.55
N VAL A 128 39.15 -6.25 -2.61
CA VAL A 128 40.04 -5.18 -2.18
C VAL A 128 40.42 -5.47 -0.74
N GLU A 129 41.71 -5.58 -0.46
CA GLU A 129 42.20 -5.87 0.89
C GLU A 129 43.41 -5.03 1.27
N MET A 130 43.50 -4.73 2.56
CA MET A 130 44.61 -4.06 3.20
C MET A 130 45.02 -4.85 4.42
N ARG A 131 46.34 -5.09 4.57
CA ARG A 131 46.90 -5.62 5.83
C ARG A 131 47.52 -4.49 6.61
N ALA A 132 47.02 -4.22 7.81
CA ALA A 132 47.47 -3.09 8.60
C ALA A 132 47.36 -3.32 10.11
N LYS A 133 48.17 -2.59 10.86
CA LYS A 133 48.05 -2.36 12.29
C LYS A 133 47.62 -0.92 12.53
N VAL A 134 46.59 -0.75 13.33
CA VAL A 134 45.84 0.51 13.43
C VAL A 134 46.17 1.28 14.71
N PRO A 135 46.11 2.63 14.68
CA PRO A 135 46.38 3.47 15.84
C PRO A 135 45.28 3.33 16.90
N SER A 136 45.55 3.89 18.08
CA SER A 136 44.64 3.81 19.24
C SER A 136 44.50 5.15 19.95
N GLY A 137 43.51 5.27 20.83
CA GLY A 137 43.33 6.44 21.71
C GLY A 137 42.17 7.35 21.30
N GLN A 138 41.72 8.18 22.25
CA GLN A 138 40.51 8.99 22.12
C GLN A 138 40.69 10.08 21.06
N GLY A 139 39.77 10.14 20.11
CA GLY A 139 39.82 11.00 18.93
C GLY A 139 40.51 10.37 17.72
N SER A 140 41.02 9.14 17.79
CA SER A 140 41.65 8.48 16.62
C SER A 140 40.60 7.92 15.67
N TRP A 141 40.79 8.15 14.36
CA TRP A 141 39.89 7.63 13.32
C TRP A 141 40.66 7.22 12.05
N PRO A 142 41.32 6.04 12.04
CA PRO A 142 41.90 5.46 10.83
C PRO A 142 40.81 4.89 9.93
N ALA A 143 40.95 5.08 8.61
CA ALA A 143 40.01 4.59 7.62
C ALA A 143 40.69 4.08 6.34
N PHE A 144 40.11 3.03 5.76
CA PHE A 144 40.39 2.50 4.43
C PHE A 144 39.06 2.29 3.71
N TRP A 145 38.84 3.05 2.65
CA TRP A 145 37.52 3.23 2.05
C TRP A 145 37.63 3.60 0.58
N MET A 146 36.48 3.72 -0.09
CA MET A 146 36.42 3.95 -1.52
C MET A 146 35.35 4.99 -1.87
N MET A 147 35.67 5.80 -2.87
CA MET A 147 34.76 6.81 -3.44
C MET A 147 34.68 6.65 -4.96
N PRO A 148 33.58 7.05 -5.60
CA PRO A 148 33.40 6.91 -7.04
C PRO A 148 34.40 7.79 -7.80
N THR A 149 35.03 7.24 -8.83
CA THR A 149 35.97 7.98 -9.67
C THR A 149 35.27 9.15 -10.37
N ASN A 150 34.05 8.91 -10.85
CA ASN A 150 33.14 9.91 -11.42
C ASN A 150 31.81 9.91 -10.67
N GLU A 151 31.24 11.10 -10.46
CA GLU A 151 29.93 11.30 -9.82
C GLU A 151 28.78 11.08 -10.81
N GLU A 152 28.68 9.87 -11.37
CA GLU A 152 27.74 9.53 -12.45
C GLU A 152 26.26 9.73 -12.07
N TYR A 153 25.93 9.58 -10.79
CA TYR A 153 24.57 9.71 -10.27
C TYR A 153 24.33 11.04 -9.54
N GLY A 154 25.32 11.93 -9.55
CA GLY A 154 25.33 13.20 -8.82
C GLY A 154 26.31 13.19 -7.65
N GLU A 155 26.38 14.33 -6.96
CA GLU A 155 27.27 14.54 -5.81
C GLU A 155 27.00 13.52 -4.69
N TRP A 156 27.95 13.40 -3.76
CA TRP A 156 27.82 12.53 -2.61
C TRP A 156 26.48 12.76 -1.88
N PRO A 157 25.78 11.68 -1.51
CA PRO A 157 26.13 10.26 -1.60
C PRO A 157 25.45 9.52 -2.76
N ARG A 158 24.86 10.22 -3.73
CA ARG A 158 24.15 9.57 -4.83
C ARG A 158 25.03 8.65 -5.65
N SER A 159 26.33 8.97 -5.74
CA SER A 159 27.31 8.13 -6.43
C SER A 159 28.00 7.10 -5.52
N GLY A 160 27.61 7.01 -4.25
CA GLY A 160 28.03 5.97 -3.31
C GLY A 160 29.35 6.23 -2.57
N GLU A 161 29.55 5.48 -1.49
CA GLU A 161 30.79 5.36 -0.70
C GLU A 161 30.87 3.92 -0.13
N ILE A 162 32.06 3.32 -0.14
CA ILE A 162 32.29 1.98 0.41
C ILE A 162 33.39 2.04 1.46
N ASP A 163 33.02 1.92 2.73
CA ASP A 163 33.95 1.88 3.85
C ASP A 163 34.37 0.44 4.11
N ILE A 164 35.58 0.08 3.67
CA ILE A 164 36.14 -1.26 3.84
C ILE A 164 36.51 -1.48 5.32
N PHE A 165 37.07 -0.45 5.94
CA PHE A 165 37.47 -0.43 7.33
C PHE A 165 37.40 0.99 7.87
N GLU A 166 36.69 1.14 8.97
CA GLU A 166 36.81 2.28 9.87
C GLU A 166 36.89 1.79 11.32
N SER A 167 37.52 2.59 12.18
CA SER A 167 37.41 2.41 13.62
C SER A 167 37.57 3.76 14.31
N VAL A 168 36.98 3.90 15.49
CA VAL A 168 37.19 5.07 16.34
C VAL A 168 37.68 4.64 17.70
N ASN A 169 38.58 5.42 18.30
CA ASN A 169 38.94 5.31 19.71
C ASN A 169 39.43 3.93 20.19
N LEU A 170 39.96 3.08 19.29
CA LEU A 170 40.39 1.73 19.65
C LEU A 170 41.30 1.73 20.89
N GLY A 171 41.04 0.81 21.82
CA GLY A 171 41.80 0.67 23.06
C GLY A 171 41.45 1.67 24.17
N VAL A 172 40.54 2.61 23.91
CA VAL A 172 40.01 3.50 24.96
C VAL A 172 39.00 2.73 25.81
N THR A 173 39.14 2.84 27.13
CA THR A 173 38.15 2.29 28.07
C THR A 173 37.21 3.40 28.52
N ASP A 174 35.91 3.16 28.43
CA ASP A 174 34.86 4.07 28.90
C ASP A 174 34.68 4.04 30.43
N ALA A 175 33.73 4.84 30.94
CA ALA A 175 33.45 4.94 32.37
C ALA A 175 32.88 3.63 32.97
N GLU A 176 32.24 2.81 32.13
CA GLU A 176 31.64 1.52 32.45
C GLU A 176 32.67 0.37 32.41
N GLY A 177 33.90 0.65 31.97
CA GLY A 177 35.00 -0.31 31.92
C GLY A 177 35.03 -1.16 30.64
N GLN A 178 34.28 -0.79 29.60
CA GLN A 178 34.34 -1.43 28.29
C GLN A 178 35.45 -0.79 27.45
N THR A 179 36.30 -1.63 26.85
CA THR A 179 37.36 -1.17 25.96
C THR A 179 36.90 -1.24 24.52
N GLU A 180 37.01 -0.12 23.80
CA GLU A 180 36.64 -0.02 22.40
C GLU A 180 37.51 -0.93 21.54
N SER A 181 36.86 -1.78 20.75
CA SER A 181 37.51 -2.82 19.93
C SER A 181 36.80 -3.05 18.60
N ASN A 182 35.80 -2.23 18.27
CA ASN A 182 35.01 -2.40 17.05
C ASN A 182 35.70 -1.81 15.83
N ILE A 183 35.54 -2.53 14.72
CA ILE A 183 35.74 -2.03 13.37
C ILE A 183 34.39 -1.92 12.68
N HIS A 184 34.29 -1.10 11.65
CA HIS A 184 33.04 -0.85 10.93
C HIS A 184 33.26 -1.03 9.43
N GLY A 185 32.28 -1.68 8.80
CA GLY A 185 32.12 -1.68 7.35
C GLY A 185 30.76 -1.09 6.99
N THR A 186 30.75 -0.10 6.11
CA THR A 186 29.58 0.76 5.86
C THR A 186 29.44 1.08 4.38
N LEU A 187 28.20 1.27 3.94
CA LEU A 187 27.85 1.86 2.65
C LEU A 187 27.10 3.16 2.88
N HIS A 188 27.43 4.20 2.11
CA HIS A 188 26.63 5.43 2.02
C HIS A 188 26.03 5.56 0.62
N TYR A 189 24.73 5.89 0.55
CA TYR A 189 23.95 5.94 -0.69
C TYR A 189 22.65 6.75 -0.49
N GLY A 190 21.77 6.75 -1.49
CA GLY A 190 20.42 7.33 -1.39
C GLY A 190 20.33 8.76 -1.90
N LYS A 191 19.60 9.62 -1.16
CA LYS A 191 19.33 11.01 -1.54
C LYS A 191 20.53 11.91 -1.28
N SER A 192 20.49 13.13 -1.82
CA SER A 192 21.53 14.15 -1.53
C SER A 192 21.55 14.50 -0.04
N TRP A 193 22.72 14.88 0.47
CA TRP A 193 22.84 15.42 1.82
C TRP A 193 21.85 16.60 2.04
N PRO A 194 21.17 16.69 3.20
CA PRO A 194 21.35 15.89 4.42
C PRO A 194 20.51 14.60 4.49
N ASP A 195 19.73 14.27 3.46
CA ASP A 195 18.73 13.18 3.48
C ASP A 195 19.32 11.83 3.05
N ASN A 196 20.64 11.71 3.14
CA ASN A 196 21.34 10.50 2.74
C ASN A 196 21.07 9.31 3.65
N SER A 197 21.28 8.12 3.10
CA SER A 197 21.20 6.88 3.84
C SER A 197 22.57 6.23 4.00
N SER A 198 22.70 5.45 5.08
CA SER A 198 23.81 4.55 5.28
C SER A 198 23.36 3.29 6.00
N SER A 199 24.04 2.18 5.69
CA SER A 199 23.88 0.88 6.34
C SER A 199 25.24 0.22 6.50
N GLY A 200 25.45 -0.43 7.64
CA GLY A 200 26.75 -0.99 8.01
C GLY A 200 26.65 -1.82 9.27
N LYS A 201 27.76 -2.45 9.64
CA LYS A 201 27.83 -3.30 10.83
C LYS A 201 29.19 -3.21 11.50
N GLY A 202 29.17 -3.12 12.82
CA GLY A 202 30.36 -3.22 13.66
C GLY A 202 30.80 -4.68 13.86
N TYR A 203 32.10 -4.90 13.98
CA TYR A 203 32.68 -6.20 14.29
C TYR A 203 33.79 -6.08 15.34
N SER A 204 33.80 -7.02 16.29
CA SER A 204 34.83 -7.15 17.31
C SER A 204 35.41 -8.56 17.30
N LEU A 205 36.72 -8.67 17.53
CA LEU A 205 37.39 -9.95 17.64
C LEU A 205 36.94 -10.73 18.88
N ALA A 206 36.91 -12.06 18.76
CA ALA A 206 36.53 -12.93 19.87
C ALA A 206 37.53 -12.85 21.03
N GLY A 207 37.03 -13.07 22.26
CA GLY A 207 37.89 -13.18 23.45
C GLY A 207 38.48 -11.86 23.94
N GLY A 208 37.97 -10.71 23.47
CA GLY A 208 38.43 -9.38 23.88
C GLY A 208 39.77 -8.96 23.29
N ALA A 209 40.20 -9.61 22.19
CA ALA A 209 41.34 -9.13 21.41
C ALA A 209 40.99 -7.79 20.75
N ASN A 210 42.00 -6.92 20.57
CA ASN A 210 41.80 -5.59 20.02
C ASN A 210 42.52 -5.44 18.67
N PRO A 211 41.87 -4.88 17.63
CA PRO A 211 42.51 -4.66 16.32
C PRO A 211 43.80 -3.82 16.38
N LYS A 212 43.99 -2.99 17.40
CA LYS A 212 45.23 -2.19 17.57
C LYS A 212 46.47 -3.01 17.94
N ASP A 213 46.30 -4.24 18.43
CA ASP A 213 47.38 -4.99 19.07
C ASP A 213 48.27 -5.73 18.07
N ASP A 214 47.74 -6.12 16.90
CA ASP A 214 48.46 -6.86 15.85
C ASP A 214 48.05 -6.37 14.45
N PHE A 215 48.72 -6.88 13.43
CA PHE A 215 48.33 -6.67 12.04
C PHE A 215 47.16 -7.58 11.68
N HIS A 216 46.14 -6.99 11.09
CA HIS A 216 44.94 -7.67 10.61
C HIS A 216 44.73 -7.39 9.12
N THR A 217 44.02 -8.28 8.43
CA THR A 217 43.62 -8.08 7.03
C THR A 217 42.17 -7.63 6.99
N TYR A 218 41.93 -6.45 6.45
CA TYR A 218 40.60 -5.88 6.25
C TYR A 218 40.27 -5.92 4.77
N ALA A 219 39.12 -6.47 4.41
CA ALA A 219 38.78 -6.66 3.00
C ALA A 219 37.30 -6.50 2.71
N VAL A 220 37.01 -6.14 1.47
CA VAL A 220 35.71 -6.36 0.84
C VAL A 220 35.84 -7.30 -0.35
N GLU A 221 34.84 -8.13 -0.55
CA GLU A 221 34.55 -8.73 -1.85
C GLU A 221 33.30 -8.06 -2.41
N TRP A 222 33.46 -7.39 -3.54
CA TRP A 222 32.43 -6.62 -4.21
C TRP A 222 32.13 -7.24 -5.57
N GLN A 223 30.88 -7.63 -5.77
CA GLN A 223 30.35 -8.12 -7.03
C GLN A 223 29.07 -7.36 -7.39
N GLN A 224 28.56 -7.58 -8.59
CA GLN A 224 27.29 -7.01 -9.01
C GLN A 224 26.17 -7.44 -8.04
N GLY A 225 25.55 -6.46 -7.39
CA GLY A 225 24.41 -6.62 -6.49
C GLY A 225 24.74 -7.13 -5.08
N GLU A 226 26.01 -7.35 -4.71
CA GLU A 226 26.39 -7.79 -3.36
C GLU A 226 27.80 -7.32 -2.97
N ILE A 227 27.96 -6.86 -1.71
CA ILE A 227 29.24 -6.50 -1.09
C ILE A 227 29.36 -7.24 0.24
N ARG A 228 30.52 -7.86 0.49
CA ARG A 228 30.82 -8.65 1.69
C ARG A 228 32.07 -8.12 2.38
N TRP A 229 32.05 -7.98 3.70
CA TRP A 229 33.17 -7.47 4.50
C TRP A 229 33.83 -8.57 5.33
N TYR A 230 35.15 -8.49 5.42
CA TYR A 230 35.99 -9.47 6.08
C TYR A 230 37.03 -8.82 7.00
N MET A 231 37.26 -9.45 8.14
CA MET A 231 38.45 -9.25 8.97
C MET A 231 39.14 -10.59 9.17
N ASP A 232 40.40 -10.71 8.77
CA ASP A 232 41.17 -11.96 8.78
C ASP A 232 40.39 -13.13 8.15
N ASP A 233 39.83 -12.87 6.97
CA ASP A 233 38.97 -13.78 6.19
C ASP A 233 37.66 -14.21 6.88
N TYR A 234 37.35 -13.66 8.06
CA TYR A 234 36.04 -13.84 8.67
C TYR A 234 35.02 -12.84 8.09
N LEU A 235 34.07 -13.35 7.32
CA LEU A 235 32.94 -12.58 6.80
C LEU A 235 32.02 -12.13 7.95
N TYR A 236 31.95 -10.83 8.23
CA TYR A 236 31.11 -10.32 9.32
C TYR A 236 29.86 -9.55 8.86
N ALA A 237 29.87 -9.04 7.63
CA ALA A 237 28.74 -8.32 7.04
C ALA A 237 28.57 -8.64 5.55
N THR A 238 27.33 -8.68 5.09
CA THR A 238 26.92 -8.77 3.68
C THR A 238 25.80 -7.77 3.43
N GLN A 239 25.92 -6.97 2.37
CA GLN A 239 24.87 -6.07 1.90
C GLN A 239 24.55 -6.37 0.44
N ARG A 240 23.29 -6.17 0.02
CA ARG A 240 22.82 -6.48 -1.33
C ARG A 240 22.00 -5.32 -1.91
N GLN A 241 21.91 -5.29 -3.25
CA GLN A 241 20.98 -4.40 -3.94
C GLN A 241 19.54 -4.72 -3.56
N SER A 242 18.68 -3.71 -3.62
CA SER A 242 17.25 -3.90 -3.42
C SER A 242 16.66 -4.82 -4.50
N LYS A 243 15.55 -5.50 -4.16
CA LYS A 243 14.79 -6.32 -5.12
C LYS A 243 13.33 -5.88 -5.15
N VAL A 244 12.96 -5.20 -6.22
CA VAL A 244 11.59 -4.71 -6.44
C VAL A 244 10.67 -5.85 -6.85
N ARG A 245 9.46 -5.86 -6.28
CA ARG A 245 8.35 -6.69 -6.74
C ARG A 245 7.53 -5.89 -7.74
N TYR A 246 7.23 -6.51 -8.88
CA TYR A 246 6.39 -5.91 -9.91
C TYR A 246 5.08 -6.69 -10.04
N ASP A 247 4.00 -5.98 -10.38
CA ASP A 247 2.72 -6.58 -10.73
C ASP A 247 2.68 -7.03 -12.21
N SER A 248 1.50 -7.49 -12.66
CA SER A 248 1.29 -7.92 -14.05
C SER A 248 1.34 -6.80 -15.10
N LYS A 249 1.34 -5.53 -14.65
CA LYS A 249 1.43 -4.31 -15.47
C LYS A 249 2.84 -3.70 -15.45
N GLU A 250 3.82 -4.42 -14.91
CA GLU A 250 5.21 -3.97 -14.73
C GLU A 250 5.34 -2.75 -13.78
N GLN A 251 4.40 -2.57 -12.86
CA GLN A 251 4.41 -1.49 -11.86
C GLN A 251 5.08 -1.98 -10.57
N ALA A 252 5.91 -1.14 -9.94
CA ALA A 252 6.59 -1.48 -8.70
C ALA A 252 5.59 -1.45 -7.53
N ILE A 253 5.45 -2.57 -6.81
CA ILE A 253 4.43 -2.78 -5.75
C ILE A 253 5.07 -3.23 -4.42
N GLY A 254 6.32 -2.84 -4.19
CA GLY A 254 7.07 -3.14 -2.96
C GLY A 254 8.43 -3.80 -3.19
N LEU A 255 9.07 -4.23 -2.10
CA LEU A 255 10.40 -4.85 -2.11
C LEU A 255 10.32 -6.28 -1.56
N THR A 256 10.96 -7.24 -2.24
CA THR A 256 11.22 -8.59 -1.71
C THR A 256 12.51 -8.67 -0.89
N HIS A 257 13.37 -7.66 -1.03
CA HIS A 257 14.54 -7.45 -0.18
C HIS A 257 14.88 -5.95 -0.15
N GLN A 258 15.04 -5.41 1.05
CA GLN A 258 15.42 -4.02 1.27
C GLN A 258 16.95 -3.88 1.31
N GLY A 259 17.50 -3.33 0.24
CA GLY A 259 18.94 -3.12 0.07
C GLY A 259 19.28 -1.64 -0.06
N TRP A 260 20.37 -1.34 -0.76
CA TRP A 260 20.70 0.04 -1.13
C TRP A 260 19.78 0.57 -2.26
N PHE A 261 19.82 1.89 -2.43
CA PHE A 261 19.14 2.64 -3.49
C PHE A 261 19.93 3.91 -3.82
N THR A 262 19.59 4.58 -4.91
CA THR A 262 20.05 5.95 -5.19
C THR A 262 19.02 6.74 -5.98
N GLU A 263 19.11 8.06 -5.97
CA GLU A 263 18.31 8.92 -6.84
C GLU A 263 19.16 9.47 -7.98
N TYR A 264 18.67 9.37 -9.20
CA TYR A 264 19.27 10.07 -10.33
C TYR A 264 18.20 10.46 -11.36
N TYR A 265 18.56 11.41 -12.22
CA TYR A 265 17.66 11.92 -13.24
C TYR A 265 17.44 10.87 -14.33
N ASP A 266 16.18 10.54 -14.59
CA ASP A 266 15.80 9.72 -15.73
C ASP A 266 16.20 10.42 -17.03
N GLN A 267 16.84 9.69 -17.93
CA GLN A 267 17.43 10.27 -19.15
C GLN A 267 16.37 10.69 -20.18
N LEU A 268 15.14 10.16 -20.09
CA LEU A 268 14.04 10.44 -21.01
C LEU A 268 13.14 11.55 -20.49
N THR A 269 12.72 11.48 -19.22
CA THR A 269 11.80 12.45 -18.62
C THR A 269 12.53 13.66 -18.05
N GLY A 270 13.79 13.50 -17.64
CA GLY A 270 14.55 14.52 -16.92
C GLY A 270 14.10 14.69 -15.47
N GLU A 271 13.27 13.79 -14.94
CA GLU A 271 12.80 13.80 -13.56
C GLU A 271 13.76 13.04 -12.66
N LEU A 272 13.96 13.54 -11.45
CA LEU A 272 14.72 12.85 -10.42
C LEU A 272 13.86 11.70 -9.88
N THR A 273 14.34 10.47 -10.00
CA THR A 273 13.61 9.27 -9.59
C THR A 273 14.47 8.39 -8.70
N THR A 274 13.82 7.57 -7.86
CA THR A 274 14.49 6.57 -7.04
C THR A 274 14.77 5.31 -7.86
N HIS A 275 15.96 4.76 -7.71
CA HIS A 275 16.41 3.53 -8.37
C HIS A 275 16.88 2.50 -7.33
N TRP A 276 16.45 1.26 -7.54
CA TRP A 276 16.68 0.11 -6.65
C TRP A 276 17.67 -0.92 -7.24
N ASP A 277 18.30 -0.59 -8.35
CA ASP A 277 19.18 -1.49 -9.10
C ASP A 277 20.60 -1.56 -8.50
N ASN A 278 21.61 -1.92 -9.31
CA ASN A 278 22.98 -2.04 -8.83
C ASN A 278 23.60 -0.68 -8.44
N ALA A 279 23.01 0.44 -8.88
CA ALA A 279 23.49 1.75 -8.52
C ALA A 279 23.33 2.00 -7.01
N PRO A 280 24.27 2.70 -6.36
CA PRO A 280 25.39 3.39 -6.99
C PRO A 280 26.69 2.56 -7.11
N PHE A 281 26.68 1.30 -6.65
CA PHE A 281 27.87 0.46 -6.55
C PHE A 281 28.13 -0.37 -7.82
N ASP A 282 27.95 0.26 -8.98
CA ASP A 282 28.10 -0.34 -10.31
C ASP A 282 29.06 0.43 -11.23
N LYS A 283 29.78 1.42 -10.68
CA LYS A 283 30.79 2.24 -11.36
C LYS A 283 32.20 2.02 -10.79
N GLU A 284 33.20 2.66 -11.38
CA GLU A 284 34.57 2.59 -10.87
C GLU A 284 34.75 3.44 -9.62
N PHE A 285 35.42 2.90 -8.61
CA PHE A 285 35.74 3.54 -7.34
C PHE A 285 37.25 3.55 -7.12
N TYR A 286 37.75 4.64 -6.55
CA TYR A 286 39.14 4.79 -6.13
C TYR A 286 39.31 4.54 -4.63
N LEU A 287 40.50 4.13 -4.22
CA LEU A 287 40.84 3.84 -2.84
C LEU A 287 41.26 5.12 -2.10
N ILE A 288 40.91 5.20 -0.82
CA ILE A 288 41.29 6.23 0.12
C ILE A 288 41.85 5.58 1.38
N LEU A 289 42.99 6.10 1.84
CA LEU A 289 43.63 5.71 3.09
C LEU A 289 43.95 6.98 3.90
N ASN A 290 43.44 7.07 5.11
CA ASN A 290 43.71 8.22 5.99
C ASN A 290 43.75 7.86 7.47
N PHE A 291 44.31 8.79 8.25
CA PHE A 291 44.22 8.78 9.70
C PHE A 291 43.67 10.13 10.19
N ALA A 292 42.36 10.22 10.41
CA ALA A 292 41.71 11.43 10.91
C ALA A 292 41.87 11.58 12.44
N VAL A 293 41.67 12.82 12.91
CA VAL A 293 41.72 13.21 14.32
C VAL A 293 40.45 13.97 14.70
N GLY A 294 39.70 13.45 15.66
CA GLY A 294 38.43 14.04 16.09
C GLY A 294 37.38 14.02 14.98
N GLY A 295 36.37 14.86 15.12
CA GLY A 295 35.16 14.86 14.30
C GLY A 295 33.94 14.35 15.06
N ASP A 296 32.78 14.51 14.44
CA ASP A 296 31.48 14.29 15.09
C ASP A 296 31.29 12.87 15.63
N TRP A 297 31.93 11.86 15.04
CA TRP A 297 31.84 10.49 15.53
C TRP A 297 32.84 10.19 16.67
N PRO A 298 34.17 10.23 16.47
CA PRO A 298 35.12 9.84 17.51
C PRO A 298 35.06 10.73 18.77
N GLU A 299 34.65 12.00 18.67
CA GLU A 299 34.50 12.89 19.83
C GLU A 299 33.22 12.65 20.65
N ASN A 300 32.25 11.91 20.12
CA ASN A 300 30.98 11.61 20.80
C ASN A 300 30.89 10.15 21.28
N VAL A 301 31.94 9.35 21.10
CA VAL A 301 32.04 7.95 21.56
C VAL A 301 33.10 7.83 22.67
N ASN A 302 32.86 6.95 23.64
CA ASN A 302 33.67 6.71 24.84
C ASN A 302 33.84 7.95 25.75
N ASN A 303 35.04 8.55 25.84
CA ASN A 303 35.39 9.53 26.87
C ASN A 303 35.15 11.00 26.47
N LEU A 304 34.53 11.21 25.30
CA LEU A 304 34.26 12.50 24.66
C LEU A 304 35.51 13.32 24.30
N GLY A 305 35.41 14.11 23.22
CA GLY A 305 36.49 14.98 22.74
C GLY A 305 37.72 14.20 22.23
N VAL A 306 38.88 14.87 22.28
CA VAL A 306 40.15 14.36 21.74
C VAL A 306 41.21 14.32 22.84
N ASP A 307 41.87 13.18 23.03
CA ASP A 307 43.04 13.07 23.90
C ASP A 307 44.32 13.35 23.10
N ALA A 308 44.87 14.55 23.28
CA ALA A 308 46.10 14.98 22.61
C ALA A 308 47.29 14.02 22.84
N THR A 309 47.28 13.23 23.91
CA THR A 309 48.36 12.28 24.20
C THR A 309 48.34 11.04 23.30
N ALA A 310 47.28 10.82 22.52
CA ALA A 310 47.23 9.78 21.49
C ALA A 310 47.99 10.16 20.20
N PHE A 311 48.27 11.45 19.98
CA PHE A 311 48.82 11.94 18.70
C PHE A 311 50.31 12.23 18.85
N HIS A 312 51.14 11.24 18.53
CA HIS A 312 52.59 11.31 18.56
C HIS A 312 53.22 10.33 17.56
N ALA A 313 54.50 10.52 17.25
CA ALA A 313 55.21 9.79 16.20
C ALA A 313 55.16 8.25 16.31
N GLU A 314 55.00 7.71 17.51
CA GLU A 314 54.92 6.25 17.74
C GLU A 314 53.51 5.64 17.61
N ASN A 315 52.43 6.43 17.59
CA ASN A 315 51.07 5.93 17.38
C ASN A 315 50.71 6.10 15.90
N LYS A 316 50.87 5.03 15.14
CA LYS A 316 50.83 5.07 13.68
C LYS A 316 49.75 4.14 13.14
N PHE A 317 49.29 4.47 11.94
CA PHE A 317 48.58 3.52 11.08
C PHE A 317 49.61 2.89 10.14
N GLU A 318 49.98 1.65 10.42
CA GLU A 318 51.04 0.91 9.73
C GLU A 318 50.40 -0.05 8.73
N VAL A 319 50.61 0.17 7.43
CA VAL A 319 50.05 -0.63 6.35
C VAL A 319 51.15 -1.43 5.67
N ASP A 320 51.03 -2.75 5.73
CA ASP A 320 51.95 -3.72 5.13
C ASP A 320 51.74 -3.81 3.61
N TYR A 321 50.50 -3.95 3.18
CA TYR A 321 50.16 -3.92 1.76
C TYR A 321 48.72 -3.47 1.52
N VAL A 322 48.46 -3.04 0.28
CA VAL A 322 47.12 -2.96 -0.31
C VAL A 322 47.11 -3.79 -1.58
N ARG A 323 46.14 -4.68 -1.73
CA ARG A 323 46.01 -5.58 -2.88
C ARG A 323 44.59 -5.56 -3.43
N VAL A 324 44.48 -5.63 -4.75
CA VAL A 324 43.22 -5.73 -5.46
C VAL A 324 43.25 -6.91 -6.42
N TYR A 325 42.22 -7.75 -6.34
CA TYR A 325 42.05 -8.94 -7.14
C TYR A 325 40.76 -8.87 -7.95
N GLN A 326 40.78 -9.45 -9.14
CA GLN A 326 39.59 -9.63 -9.98
C GLN A 326 39.27 -11.11 -10.13
N CYS A 327 37.96 -11.40 -10.16
CA CYS A 327 37.49 -12.76 -10.34
C CYS A 327 37.73 -13.22 -11.78
N GLN A 328 38.41 -14.36 -11.97
CA GLN A 328 38.65 -14.92 -13.30
C GLN A 328 37.43 -15.64 -13.88
N SER A 329 36.49 -16.07 -13.03
CA SER A 329 35.26 -16.75 -13.46
C SER A 329 34.33 -15.79 -14.20
N ASP A 330 34.11 -14.59 -13.65
CA ASP A 330 33.38 -13.50 -14.32
C ASP A 330 33.99 -12.13 -13.95
N PRO A 331 34.89 -11.59 -14.79
CA PRO A 331 35.47 -10.27 -14.56
C PRO A 331 34.48 -9.10 -14.73
N GLU A 332 33.36 -9.29 -15.44
CA GLU A 332 32.40 -8.21 -15.71
C GLU A 332 31.48 -7.97 -14.52
N THR A 333 31.07 -9.05 -13.83
CA THR A 333 30.16 -8.99 -12.68
C THR A 333 30.86 -9.25 -11.34
N GLY A 334 32.09 -9.78 -11.35
CA GLY A 334 32.82 -10.18 -10.14
C GLY A 334 32.31 -11.47 -9.48
N GLN A 335 31.34 -12.16 -10.09
CA GLN A 335 30.69 -13.34 -9.49
C GLN A 335 31.47 -14.63 -9.70
N GLY A 336 31.34 -15.58 -8.76
CA GLY A 336 31.89 -16.93 -8.86
C GLY A 336 33.28 -17.11 -8.24
N CYS A 337 33.79 -16.09 -7.54
CA CYS A 337 35.00 -16.17 -6.71
C CYS A 337 34.71 -15.86 -5.24
N ASP A 338 33.44 -15.92 -4.85
CA ASP A 338 32.93 -15.58 -3.53
C ASP A 338 33.44 -16.51 -2.41
N THR A 339 33.91 -15.91 -1.31
CA THR A 339 34.34 -16.63 -0.09
C THR A 339 33.25 -16.54 0.98
N VAL A 340 32.28 -17.45 0.96
CA VAL A 340 31.12 -17.41 1.88
C VAL A 340 31.24 -18.34 3.08
N ARG A 341 30.48 -18.05 4.15
CA ARG A 341 30.29 -18.91 5.32
C ARG A 341 28.80 -19.10 5.63
N ALA A 342 28.46 -20.12 6.42
CA ALA A 342 27.09 -20.26 6.93
C ALA A 342 26.66 -18.98 7.68
N GLY A 343 25.41 -18.55 7.44
CA GLY A 343 24.84 -17.32 8.03
C GLY A 343 25.15 -16.03 7.27
N TYR A 344 25.92 -16.07 6.17
CA TYR A 344 26.26 -14.86 5.42
C TYR A 344 25.03 -14.12 4.84
N ASP A 345 23.97 -14.87 4.55
CA ASP A 345 22.71 -14.41 3.96
C ASP A 345 21.55 -14.35 4.98
N SER A 346 21.86 -14.41 6.28
CA SER A 346 20.88 -14.37 7.37
C SER A 346 20.92 -13.04 8.11
N LEU A 347 19.75 -12.45 8.35
CA LEU A 347 19.58 -11.22 9.13
C LEU A 347 20.01 -11.37 10.59
N ASP A 348 19.89 -12.57 11.14
CA ASP A 348 20.31 -12.87 12.51
C ASP A 348 21.85 -12.97 12.64
N ASP A 349 22.57 -12.93 11.52
CA ASP A 349 24.03 -13.05 11.47
C ASP A 349 24.63 -11.98 10.56
N ALA A 350 25.03 -12.29 9.32
CA ALA A 350 25.86 -11.36 8.54
C ALA A 350 25.09 -10.45 7.58
N LEU A 351 23.86 -10.77 7.19
CA LEU A 351 23.10 -9.93 6.25
C LEU A 351 22.66 -8.65 6.95
N VAL A 352 22.98 -7.51 6.33
CA VAL A 352 22.59 -6.18 6.79
C VAL A 352 21.61 -5.61 5.78
N GLU A 353 20.42 -5.24 6.25
CA GLU A 353 19.42 -4.55 5.41
C GLU A 353 19.85 -3.12 5.11
N GLY A 354 19.53 -2.68 3.90
CA GLY A 354 19.68 -1.29 3.53
C GLY A 354 18.48 -0.45 3.94
N LYS A 355 18.39 0.76 3.39
CA LYS A 355 17.34 1.74 3.71
C LYS A 355 16.57 2.20 2.47
N ALA A 356 16.47 1.35 1.45
CA ALA A 356 15.69 1.68 0.28
C ALA A 356 14.22 2.00 0.63
N PRO A 357 13.66 3.10 0.11
CA PRO A 357 12.24 3.39 0.28
C PRO A 357 11.44 2.30 -0.43
N ILE A 358 10.30 1.91 0.14
CA ILE A 358 9.41 0.93 -0.46
C ILE A 358 8.66 1.63 -1.60
N PRO A 359 8.67 1.10 -2.84
CA PRO A 359 7.89 1.67 -3.93
C PRO A 359 6.41 1.75 -3.54
N VAL A 360 5.85 2.95 -3.63
CA VAL A 360 4.40 3.17 -3.54
C VAL A 360 3.79 2.65 -4.86
N PRO A 361 2.80 1.74 -4.81
CA PRO A 361 2.06 1.38 -6.02
C PRO A 361 1.47 2.65 -6.64
N PRO A 362 1.65 2.91 -7.95
CA PRO A 362 0.92 3.99 -8.59
C PRO A 362 -0.58 3.73 -8.45
N SER A 363 -1.36 4.80 -8.28
CA SER A 363 -2.82 4.72 -8.26
C SER A 363 -3.31 3.87 -9.42
N ASP A 364 -4.09 2.83 -9.13
CA ASP A 364 -4.72 2.01 -10.16
C ASP A 364 -5.90 2.74 -10.83
N GLY A 365 -6.25 3.92 -10.30
CA GLY A 365 -7.35 4.77 -10.74
C GLY A 365 -8.72 4.24 -10.32
N ILE A 366 -8.76 3.19 -9.49
CA ILE A 366 -10.00 2.57 -9.02
C ILE A 366 -10.38 3.26 -7.72
N ALA A 367 -11.57 3.85 -7.71
CA ALA A 367 -12.14 4.41 -6.50
C ALA A 367 -12.62 3.29 -5.58
N GLU A 368 -12.12 3.26 -4.35
CA GLU A 368 -12.52 2.34 -3.29
C GLU A 368 -12.77 3.14 -2.00
N ASN A 369 -13.71 2.72 -1.16
CA ASN A 369 -13.89 3.31 0.16
C ASN A 369 -13.09 2.50 1.20
N LEU A 370 -12.63 3.17 2.25
CA LEU A 370 -11.91 2.55 3.36
C LEU A 370 -12.65 2.77 4.67
N ASP A 371 -13.08 1.68 5.28
CA ASP A 371 -13.50 1.66 6.68
C ASP A 371 -12.27 1.46 7.58
N ILE A 372 -11.86 2.53 8.27
CA ILE A 372 -10.77 2.49 9.26
C ILE A 372 -11.29 1.87 10.56
N PHE A 373 -12.50 2.26 10.98
CA PHE A 373 -13.14 1.72 12.18
C PHE A 373 -14.68 1.81 12.14
N SER A 374 -15.36 0.67 12.21
CA SER A 374 -16.82 0.55 12.23
C SER A 374 -17.32 -0.40 13.34
N GLY A 375 -16.73 -0.29 14.54
CA GLY A 375 -17.08 -1.10 15.72
C GLY A 375 -16.13 -2.27 15.99
N GLU A 376 -15.30 -2.61 15.03
CA GLU A 376 -14.14 -3.50 15.17
C GLU A 376 -12.90 -2.85 14.55
N PHE A 377 -11.71 -3.23 15.01
CA PHE A 377 -10.47 -2.72 14.42
C PHE A 377 -10.27 -3.32 13.03
N ASN A 378 -9.97 -2.47 12.05
CA ASN A 378 -9.42 -2.92 10.79
C ASN A 378 -8.00 -3.46 11.04
N PRO A 379 -7.69 -4.74 10.73
CA PRO A 379 -6.37 -5.33 10.97
C PRO A 379 -5.22 -4.58 10.28
N ASN A 380 -5.49 -3.91 9.16
CA ASN A 380 -4.50 -3.14 8.40
C ASN A 380 -4.37 -1.69 8.90
N TRP A 381 -5.33 -1.22 9.70
CA TRP A 381 -5.36 0.14 10.27
C TRP A 381 -5.59 0.09 11.79
N PRO A 382 -4.70 -0.55 12.57
CA PRO A 382 -4.83 -0.57 14.02
C PRO A 382 -4.75 0.84 14.62
N ALA A 383 -5.42 1.01 15.77
CA ALA A 383 -5.24 2.21 16.57
C ALA A 383 -3.82 2.26 17.18
N TRP A 384 -3.23 3.44 17.17
CA TRP A 384 -1.83 3.66 17.44
C TRP A 384 -1.57 4.92 18.25
N ASP A 385 -0.42 4.91 18.94
CA ASP A 385 0.14 6.01 19.70
C ASP A 385 1.61 6.19 19.29
N CYS A 386 1.99 7.40 18.86
CA CYS A 386 3.33 7.69 18.35
C CYS A 386 4.46 7.46 19.35
N CYS A 387 4.16 7.60 20.63
CA CYS A 387 5.13 8.00 21.62
C CYS A 387 5.01 7.16 22.90
N GLY A 388 4.10 6.17 22.92
CA GLY A 388 3.88 5.24 24.02
C GLY A 388 3.24 5.89 25.26
N GLY A 389 2.53 7.01 25.07
CA GLY A 389 1.90 7.78 26.16
C GLY A 389 0.53 7.26 26.59
N SER A 390 -0.10 6.43 25.76
CA SER A 390 -1.45 5.88 25.91
C SER A 390 -1.56 4.47 25.29
N THR A 391 -2.63 3.77 25.61
CA THR A 391 -2.98 2.51 24.94
C THR A 391 -4.42 2.62 24.46
N PRO A 392 -4.64 2.79 23.14
CA PRO A 392 -5.98 2.79 22.57
C PRO A 392 -6.72 1.51 22.96
N ALA A 393 -8.00 1.64 23.33
CA ALA A 393 -8.79 0.51 23.81
C ALA A 393 -10.20 0.52 23.21
N LEU A 394 -10.68 -0.67 22.86
CA LEU A 394 -12.09 -0.86 22.50
C LEU A 394 -12.96 -0.79 23.76
N VAL A 395 -13.95 0.10 23.77
CA VAL A 395 -14.90 0.25 24.88
C VAL A 395 -16.33 0.23 24.35
N ALA A 396 -17.28 -0.21 25.18
CA ALA A 396 -18.70 -0.19 24.84
C ALA A 396 -19.31 1.16 25.23
N ASP A 397 -19.91 1.83 24.24
CA ASP A 397 -20.73 3.01 24.39
C ASP A 397 -22.23 2.67 24.26
N ALA A 398 -23.07 3.40 24.99
CA ALA A 398 -24.51 3.14 25.00
C ALA A 398 -25.20 3.48 23.68
N ASP A 399 -24.68 4.48 22.96
CA ASP A 399 -25.32 5.04 21.77
C ASP A 399 -24.71 4.49 20.46
N LYS A 400 -23.39 4.23 20.46
CA LYS A 400 -22.63 3.84 19.26
C LYS A 400 -22.09 2.40 19.27
N GLY A 401 -22.37 1.61 20.30
CA GLY A 401 -21.85 0.24 20.40
C GLY A 401 -20.35 0.23 20.73
N ASN A 402 -19.54 -0.54 20.01
CA ASN A 402 -18.10 -0.58 20.26
C ASN A 402 -17.43 0.66 19.66
N VAL A 403 -16.61 1.35 20.46
CA VAL A 403 -15.86 2.56 20.06
C VAL A 403 -14.40 2.46 20.49
N VAL A 404 -13.52 3.21 19.83
CA VAL A 404 -12.11 3.30 20.23
C VAL A 404 -11.94 4.47 21.20
N GLU A 405 -11.45 4.21 22.41
CA GLU A 405 -11.11 5.23 23.40
C GLU A 405 -9.62 5.55 23.36
N PHE A 406 -9.32 6.84 23.29
CA PHE A 406 -7.98 7.42 23.39
C PHE A 406 -7.85 8.23 24.68
N VAL A 407 -6.69 8.10 25.35
CA VAL A 407 -6.41 8.74 26.64
C VAL A 407 -5.07 9.47 26.57
N ILE A 408 -5.05 10.80 26.72
CA ILE A 408 -3.79 11.55 26.70
C ILE A 408 -3.31 11.78 28.13
N GLY A 409 -2.17 11.18 28.46
CA GLY A 409 -1.51 11.29 29.76
C GLY A 409 -0.71 12.59 29.94
N ALA A 410 0.20 12.58 30.92
CA ALA A 410 1.09 13.71 31.19
C ALA A 410 2.22 13.86 30.15
N GLU A 411 2.61 12.75 29.52
CA GLU A 411 3.54 12.78 28.38
C GLU A 411 2.76 13.16 27.12
N PRO A 412 3.18 14.21 26.39
CA PRO A 412 2.54 14.58 25.13
C PRO A 412 2.62 13.43 24.12
N THR A 413 1.51 13.13 23.47
CA THR A 413 1.43 12.12 22.41
C THR A 413 0.44 12.57 21.33
N VAL A 414 0.57 11.99 20.15
CA VAL A 414 -0.46 11.99 19.10
C VAL A 414 -0.92 10.56 18.87
N VAL A 415 -2.22 10.42 18.65
CA VAL A 415 -2.88 9.11 18.55
C VAL A 415 -3.85 9.11 17.38
N GLY A 416 -4.14 7.93 16.86
CA GLY A 416 -5.01 7.74 15.71
C GLY A 416 -4.91 6.35 15.16
N PHE A 417 -4.87 6.21 13.84
CA PHE A 417 -4.79 4.94 13.12
C PHE A 417 -3.65 4.98 12.10
N VAL A 418 -3.00 3.83 11.88
CA VAL A 418 -1.78 3.73 11.05
C VAL A 418 -1.77 2.44 10.24
N SER A 419 -1.33 2.49 8.99
CA SER A 419 -1.13 1.31 8.12
C SER A 419 0.34 1.00 7.83
N ARG A 420 1.27 1.67 8.52
CA ARG A 420 2.70 1.37 8.42
C ARG A 420 3.02 0.05 9.10
N GLY A 421 3.67 -0.86 8.38
CA GLY A 421 3.90 -2.24 8.82
C GLY A 421 4.62 -2.38 10.17
N GLU A 422 5.45 -1.40 10.57
CA GLU A 422 6.15 -1.42 11.86
C GLU A 422 5.22 -1.31 13.09
N PHE A 423 4.00 -0.81 12.90
CA PHE A 423 3.01 -0.63 13.98
C PHE A 423 1.85 -1.63 13.93
N ILE A 424 1.82 -2.50 12.91
CA ILE A 424 0.80 -3.54 12.78
C ILE A 424 1.20 -4.73 13.64
N THR A 425 0.39 -4.99 14.67
CA THR A 425 0.60 -6.10 15.63
C THR A 425 -0.35 -7.26 15.42
N ASP A 426 -1.37 -7.07 14.57
CA ASP A 426 -2.29 -8.14 14.18
C ASP A 426 -1.61 -9.10 13.20
N PRO A 427 -1.62 -10.43 13.45
CA PRO A 427 -1.04 -11.41 12.53
C PRO A 427 -1.67 -11.44 11.14
N GLU A 428 -2.92 -11.00 11.00
CA GLU A 428 -3.64 -10.90 9.73
C GLU A 428 -3.46 -9.53 9.05
N GLY A 429 -2.93 -8.55 9.79
CA GLY A 429 -2.69 -7.20 9.31
C GLY A 429 -1.53 -7.11 8.32
N GLN A 430 -1.71 -6.30 7.30
CA GLN A 430 -0.71 -5.99 6.27
C GLN A 430 -0.55 -4.49 6.11
N SER A 431 0.66 -4.06 5.75
CA SER A 431 0.89 -2.65 5.45
C SER A 431 0.21 -2.28 4.14
N THR A 432 -0.84 -1.46 4.23
CA THR A 432 -1.63 -1.01 3.09
C THR A 432 -1.88 0.50 3.19
N PRO A 433 -0.92 1.34 2.76
CA PRO A 433 -1.21 2.75 2.47
C PRO A 433 -2.41 2.83 1.52
N PHE A 434 -3.33 3.75 1.80
CA PHE A 434 -4.57 3.88 1.08
C PHE A 434 -4.47 4.93 -0.02
N ASP A 435 -4.90 4.57 -1.21
CA ASP A 435 -4.99 5.47 -2.36
C ASP A 435 -6.37 6.12 -2.41
N ALA A 436 -6.47 7.32 -1.83
CA ALA A 436 -7.67 8.14 -1.89
C ALA A 436 -7.72 9.04 -3.13
N SER A 437 -6.72 8.99 -4.01
CA SER A 437 -6.63 9.91 -5.15
C SER A 437 -7.79 9.77 -6.16
N PRO A 438 -8.34 8.57 -6.45
CA PRO A 438 -9.49 8.43 -7.34
C PRO A 438 -10.79 8.98 -6.75
N LEU A 439 -10.88 9.12 -5.41
CA LEU A 439 -12.07 9.63 -4.73
C LEU A 439 -12.20 11.15 -4.80
N VAL A 440 -11.14 11.88 -5.17
CA VAL A 440 -11.16 13.36 -5.19
C VAL A 440 -12.23 13.92 -6.12
N ASP A 441 -12.40 13.29 -7.28
CA ASP A 441 -13.40 13.68 -8.28
C ASP A 441 -14.78 13.06 -8.01
N LEU A 442 -14.92 12.27 -6.95
CA LEU A 442 -16.14 11.56 -6.53
C LEU A 442 -16.64 12.07 -5.17
N ASN A 443 -16.56 13.38 -4.92
CA ASN A 443 -16.94 14.00 -3.64
C ASN A 443 -16.28 13.37 -2.41
N GLY A 444 -15.07 12.82 -2.57
CA GLY A 444 -14.42 12.08 -1.51
C GLY A 444 -14.15 12.89 -0.25
N VAL A 445 -14.38 12.28 0.90
CA VAL A 445 -14.24 12.83 2.25
C VAL A 445 -13.49 11.88 3.17
N ILE A 446 -12.94 12.44 4.23
CA ILE A 446 -12.58 11.70 5.44
C ILE A 446 -13.59 12.10 6.51
N THR A 447 -14.28 11.11 7.10
CA THR A 447 -15.32 11.34 8.10
C THR A 447 -15.15 10.45 9.31
N PHE A 448 -15.55 10.96 10.47
CA PHE A 448 -15.60 10.20 11.72
C PHE A 448 -16.55 10.83 12.73
N ASP A 449 -17.09 10.00 13.61
CA ASP A 449 -17.79 10.44 14.81
C ASP A 449 -16.81 10.51 15.99
N MET A 450 -16.88 11.60 16.76
CA MET A 450 -16.06 11.81 17.94
C MET A 450 -16.89 12.27 19.14
N LYS A 451 -16.55 11.76 20.33
CA LYS A 451 -17.07 12.25 21.62
C LYS A 451 -15.94 12.52 22.59
N VAL A 452 -15.83 13.76 23.07
CA VAL A 452 -14.93 14.10 24.17
C VAL A 452 -15.57 13.69 25.49
N VAL A 453 -15.04 12.65 26.14
CA VAL A 453 -15.50 12.18 27.46
C VAL A 453 -15.00 13.11 28.56
N THR A 454 -13.71 13.48 28.49
CA THR A 454 -13.06 14.43 29.41
C THR A 454 -12.22 15.40 28.60
N ALA A 455 -12.44 16.71 28.81
CA ALA A 455 -11.64 17.74 28.16
C ALA A 455 -10.20 17.78 28.71
N PRO A 456 -9.21 18.27 27.92
CA PRO A 456 -7.86 18.48 28.42
C PRO A 456 -7.83 19.46 29.61
N ALA A 457 -6.82 19.33 30.46
CA ALA A 457 -6.65 20.17 31.65
C ALA A 457 -6.43 21.66 31.30
N ALA A 458 -5.88 21.94 30.11
CA ALA A 458 -5.75 23.26 29.53
C ALA A 458 -6.71 23.42 28.34
N SER A 459 -7.15 24.66 28.06
CA SER A 459 -7.84 24.94 26.80
C SER A 459 -6.87 24.71 25.64
N ALA A 460 -7.28 23.88 24.68
CA ALA A 460 -6.49 23.52 23.50
C ALA A 460 -7.41 23.46 22.28
N ASN A 461 -6.89 23.80 21.11
CA ASN A 461 -7.56 23.45 19.87
C ASN A 461 -7.39 21.96 19.62
N TRP A 462 -8.32 21.38 18.86
CA TRP A 462 -8.24 19.99 18.42
C TRP A 462 -7.84 19.97 16.95
N ASN A 463 -6.83 19.17 16.64
CA ASN A 463 -6.24 19.05 15.33
C ASN A 463 -6.56 17.67 14.75
N PHE A 464 -6.84 17.66 13.45
CA PHE A 464 -6.92 16.47 12.62
C PHE A 464 -5.78 16.53 11.60
N LYS A 465 -4.89 15.54 11.62
CA LYS A 465 -3.71 15.48 10.75
C LYS A 465 -3.69 14.16 10.00
N VAL A 466 -3.38 14.24 8.71
CA VAL A 466 -3.21 13.08 7.82
C VAL A 466 -1.80 13.12 7.23
N GLU A 467 -1.15 11.96 7.15
CA GLU A 467 0.16 11.79 6.54
C GLU A 467 0.11 10.75 5.42
N SER A 468 1.01 10.89 4.45
CA SER A 468 1.22 9.90 3.41
C SER A 468 2.70 9.62 3.18
N ASN A 469 2.97 8.41 2.69
CA ASN A 469 4.31 7.92 2.32
C ASN A 469 5.36 8.16 3.42
N ASN A 470 5.14 7.59 4.61
CA ASN A 470 6.02 7.72 5.78
C ASN A 470 6.30 9.18 6.20
N ALA A 471 5.27 10.03 6.13
CA ALA A 471 5.32 11.45 6.43
C ALA A 471 6.15 12.30 5.45
N ASP A 472 6.40 11.80 4.23
CA ASP A 472 6.96 12.60 3.13
C ASP A 472 6.04 13.80 2.80
N THR A 473 4.72 13.60 2.90
CA THR A 473 3.76 14.71 2.88
C THR A 473 2.74 14.59 4.01
N ALA A 474 2.16 15.72 4.42
CA ALA A 474 1.17 15.79 5.48
C ALA A 474 0.28 17.02 5.33
N ALA A 475 -0.95 16.93 5.85
CA ALA A 475 -1.85 18.07 5.97
C ALA A 475 -2.64 18.01 7.29
N ASP A 476 -2.78 19.16 7.91
CA ASP A 476 -3.45 19.34 9.21
C ASP A 476 -4.56 20.39 9.16
N PHE A 477 -5.62 20.16 9.92
CA PHE A 477 -6.79 21.02 10.07
C PHE A 477 -7.18 21.12 11.55
N GLN A 478 -7.77 22.24 11.97
CA GLN A 478 -8.53 22.27 13.21
C GLN A 478 -9.89 21.58 13.01
N LEU A 479 -10.44 20.95 14.06
CA LEU A 479 -11.74 20.27 13.95
C LEU A 479 -12.89 21.18 13.53
N ASN A 480 -12.82 22.47 13.85
CA ASN A 480 -13.81 23.46 13.41
C ASN A 480 -13.63 23.95 11.95
N GLU A 481 -12.62 23.45 11.24
CA GLU A 481 -12.47 23.61 9.78
C GLU A 481 -13.20 22.50 9.00
N SER A 482 -13.81 21.53 9.69
CA SER A 482 -14.73 20.54 9.10
C SER A 482 -15.93 21.21 8.43
N ILE A 483 -16.65 20.47 7.59
CA ILE A 483 -17.89 20.93 6.94
C ILE A 483 -18.92 21.39 7.98
N GLU A 484 -19.00 20.69 9.11
CA GLU A 484 -19.90 21.01 10.22
C GLU A 484 -19.50 22.31 10.93
N GLY A 485 -18.21 22.66 10.93
CA GLY A 485 -17.70 23.94 11.44
C GLY A 485 -17.81 24.12 12.95
N ILE A 486 -17.75 23.01 13.71
CA ILE A 486 -18.02 22.98 15.16
C ILE A 486 -16.79 22.57 15.98
N ASP A 487 -16.66 23.12 17.19
CA ASP A 487 -15.69 22.64 18.18
C ASP A 487 -16.25 21.45 18.99
N PRO A 488 -15.41 20.55 19.53
CA PRO A 488 -15.86 19.46 20.38
C PRO A 488 -16.55 19.91 21.66
N VAL A 489 -17.67 19.28 21.99
CA VAL A 489 -18.47 19.52 23.19
C VAL A 489 -18.40 18.28 24.08
N VAL A 490 -17.96 18.48 25.32
CA VAL A 490 -17.80 17.39 26.29
C VAL A 490 -19.13 16.65 26.51
N GLY A 491 -19.09 15.33 26.32
CA GLY A 491 -20.22 14.42 26.53
C GLY A 491 -21.19 14.32 25.35
N GLN A 492 -20.91 14.95 24.21
CA GLN A 492 -21.74 14.85 23.01
C GLN A 492 -20.97 14.15 21.88
N TRP A 493 -21.67 13.30 21.14
CA TRP A 493 -21.20 12.79 19.85
C TRP A 493 -21.38 13.87 18.79
N GLN A 494 -20.32 14.11 18.01
CA GLN A 494 -20.29 15.04 16.89
C GLN A 494 -19.59 14.37 15.72
N THR A 495 -20.08 14.64 14.51
CA THR A 495 -19.49 14.19 13.26
C THR A 495 -18.57 15.27 12.71
N TYR A 496 -17.46 14.85 12.12
CA TYR A 496 -16.47 15.73 11.51
C TYR A 496 -16.13 15.22 10.11
N THR A 497 -16.40 16.05 9.11
CA THR A 497 -16.19 15.71 7.70
C THR A 497 -15.21 16.69 7.05
N PHE A 498 -14.22 16.17 6.33
CA PHE A 498 -13.22 16.94 5.58
C PHE A 498 -13.11 16.43 4.15
N THR A 499 -13.12 17.33 3.16
CA THR A 499 -13.00 16.90 1.75
C THR A 499 -11.56 16.52 1.40
N LEU A 500 -11.39 15.47 0.59
CA LEU A 500 -10.07 15.09 0.08
C LEU A 500 -9.44 16.18 -0.80
N SER A 501 -10.26 16.96 -1.50
CA SER A 501 -9.80 18.14 -2.24
C SER A 501 -9.10 19.17 -1.34
N ALA A 502 -9.59 19.38 -0.11
CA ALA A 502 -8.95 20.30 0.83
C ALA A 502 -7.58 19.77 1.31
N PHE A 503 -7.43 18.45 1.46
CA PHE A 503 -6.15 17.82 1.76
C PHE A 503 -5.15 17.96 0.62
N ALA A 504 -5.58 17.71 -0.63
CA ALA A 504 -4.77 17.89 -1.82
C ALA A 504 -4.29 19.36 -1.97
N ASP A 505 -5.18 20.33 -1.71
CA ASP A 505 -4.83 21.76 -1.74
C ASP A 505 -3.78 22.16 -0.68
N LYS A 506 -3.71 21.43 0.45
CA LYS A 506 -2.67 21.58 1.47
C LYS A 506 -1.38 20.78 1.16
N GLY A 507 -1.34 20.09 0.01
CA GLY A 507 -0.14 19.40 -0.48
C GLY A 507 0.02 17.97 0.02
N LEU A 508 -1.04 17.35 0.54
CA LEU A 508 -1.03 15.92 0.85
C LEU A 508 -1.06 15.10 -0.45
N ASP A 509 -0.15 14.15 -0.57
CA ASP A 509 -0.23 13.09 -1.58
C ASP A 509 -1.31 12.09 -1.16
N LEU A 510 -2.44 12.11 -1.87
CA LEU A 510 -3.59 11.26 -1.61
C LEU A 510 -3.41 9.82 -2.07
N SER A 511 -2.35 9.51 -2.84
CA SER A 511 -2.15 8.17 -3.39
C SER A 511 -1.58 7.15 -2.39
N ALA A 512 -1.21 7.60 -1.19
CA ALA A 512 -0.49 6.78 -0.22
C ALA A 512 -0.75 7.19 1.23
N ILE A 513 -1.99 7.53 1.58
CA ILE A 513 -2.36 7.91 2.95
C ILE A 513 -2.05 6.74 3.88
N ASP A 514 -1.22 6.96 4.91
CA ASP A 514 -0.75 5.87 5.78
C ASP A 514 -0.98 6.12 7.28
N VAL A 515 -1.33 7.35 7.66
CA VAL A 515 -1.64 7.72 9.05
C VAL A 515 -2.75 8.78 9.09
N VAL A 516 -3.71 8.58 9.99
CA VAL A 516 -4.70 9.59 10.39
C VAL A 516 -4.62 9.82 11.90
N MET A 517 -4.58 11.07 12.35
CA MET A 517 -4.36 11.45 13.75
C MET A 517 -5.35 12.52 14.19
N ILE A 518 -5.88 12.37 15.40
CA ILE A 518 -6.72 13.38 16.06
C ILE A 518 -6.06 13.68 17.40
N PHE A 519 -5.77 14.94 17.71
CA PHE A 519 -5.11 15.30 18.98
C PHE A 519 -5.32 16.77 19.35
N PRO A 520 -5.40 17.10 20.65
CA PRO A 520 -5.30 18.49 21.11
C PRO A 520 -3.92 19.08 20.80
N ASP A 521 -3.79 20.41 20.77
CA ASP A 521 -2.51 21.10 20.60
C ASP A 521 -1.36 20.42 21.38
N TRP A 522 -0.20 20.27 20.72
CA TRP A 522 0.93 19.54 21.28
C TRP A 522 1.31 20.03 22.68
N GLY A 523 1.32 19.10 23.64
CA GLY A 523 1.62 19.39 25.05
C GLY A 523 0.48 20.03 25.85
N ALA A 524 -0.70 20.25 25.26
CA ALA A 524 -1.88 20.76 25.95
C ALA A 524 -2.98 19.70 26.17
N GLY A 525 -2.75 18.46 25.73
CA GLY A 525 -3.72 17.37 25.78
C GLY A 525 -3.87 16.64 27.12
N GLU A 526 -3.04 16.95 28.14
CA GLU A 526 -3.03 16.20 29.41
C GLU A 526 -4.43 16.06 30.03
N GLY A 527 -4.84 14.82 30.29
CA GLY A 527 -6.13 14.47 30.90
C GLY A 527 -7.30 14.35 29.92
N ALA A 528 -7.08 14.58 28.63
CA ALA A 528 -8.12 14.39 27.63
C ALA A 528 -8.46 12.90 27.45
N VAL A 529 -9.76 12.59 27.41
CA VAL A 529 -10.28 11.27 27.06
C VAL A 529 -11.35 11.48 26.00
N TYR A 530 -11.25 10.79 24.88
CA TYR A 530 -12.22 10.88 23.80
C TYR A 530 -12.36 9.54 23.08
N GLN A 531 -13.51 9.39 22.43
CA GLN A 531 -13.94 8.17 21.78
C GLN A 531 -14.21 8.45 20.30
N ILE A 532 -13.90 7.48 19.45
CA ILE A 532 -14.09 7.55 17.99
C ILE A 532 -14.92 6.36 17.50
N SER A 533 -15.82 6.62 16.55
CA SER A 533 -16.63 5.63 15.85
C SER A 533 -16.76 6.01 14.37
N ASN A 534 -17.14 5.06 13.51
CA ASN A 534 -17.49 5.31 12.10
C ASN A 534 -16.43 6.11 11.34
N PHE A 535 -15.16 5.73 11.50
CA PHE A 535 -14.05 6.39 10.81
C PHE A 535 -13.90 5.77 9.43
N SER A 536 -14.15 6.55 8.37
CA SER A 536 -13.94 6.14 6.99
C SER A 536 -13.24 7.20 6.14
N ILE A 537 -12.64 6.74 5.04
CA ILE A 537 -12.31 7.57 3.87
C ILE A 537 -13.21 7.08 2.75
N GLU A 538 -14.10 7.94 2.25
CA GLU A 538 -15.18 7.51 1.37
C GLU A 538 -15.46 8.53 0.28
N GLY A 539 -15.99 8.09 -0.86
CA GLY A 539 -16.55 8.93 -1.91
C GLY A 539 -17.79 8.29 -2.54
N ASP A 540 -18.42 9.03 -3.44
CA ASP A 540 -19.59 8.63 -4.21
C ASP A 540 -19.21 7.63 -5.30
N ILE A 541 -18.84 6.42 -4.88
CA ILE A 541 -18.58 5.30 -5.78
C ILE A 541 -19.93 4.76 -6.23
N ALA A 542 -20.26 4.95 -7.51
CA ALA A 542 -21.44 4.31 -8.09
C ALA A 542 -21.35 2.79 -7.91
N ALA A 543 -22.45 2.14 -7.51
CA ALA A 543 -22.50 0.70 -7.29
C ALA A 543 -21.84 -0.04 -8.47
N GLY A 544 -20.84 -0.88 -8.17
CA GLY A 544 -20.12 -1.65 -9.18
C GLY A 544 -21.08 -2.52 -10.02
N PRO A 545 -20.68 -2.93 -11.23
CA PRO A 545 -21.51 -3.82 -12.05
C PRO A 545 -21.93 -5.08 -11.27
N GLU A 546 -23.23 -5.41 -11.31
CA GLU A 546 -23.81 -6.64 -10.75
C GLU A 546 -24.44 -7.49 -11.87
N LEU A 547 -24.33 -8.81 -11.73
CA LEU A 547 -25.05 -9.80 -12.53
C LEU A 547 -25.78 -10.79 -11.62
N VAL A 548 -27.10 -10.83 -11.74
CA VAL A 548 -27.93 -11.92 -11.22
C VAL A 548 -28.13 -12.96 -12.32
N VAL A 549 -27.63 -14.17 -12.11
CA VAL A 549 -27.71 -15.29 -13.05
C VAL A 549 -28.97 -16.12 -12.80
N PHE A 550 -29.32 -16.36 -11.54
CA PHE A 550 -30.49 -17.13 -11.15
C PHE A 550 -30.94 -16.77 -9.73
N THR A 551 -32.23 -16.52 -9.53
CA THR A 551 -32.88 -16.44 -8.21
C THR A 551 -34.10 -17.35 -8.24
N ASP A 552 -35.31 -16.83 -8.51
CA ASP A 552 -36.52 -17.66 -8.67
C ASP A 552 -36.88 -17.97 -10.14
N ASP A 553 -36.19 -17.33 -11.08
CA ASP A 553 -36.41 -17.48 -12.51
C ASP A 553 -35.07 -17.49 -13.26
N GLU A 554 -35.05 -18.20 -14.38
CA GLU A 554 -33.87 -18.27 -15.26
C GLU A 554 -33.62 -16.93 -15.96
N ASN A 555 -32.40 -16.40 -15.86
CA ASN A 555 -31.97 -15.24 -16.65
C ASN A 555 -31.90 -15.63 -18.14
N PRO A 556 -32.68 -15.00 -19.05
CA PRO A 556 -32.71 -15.36 -20.47
C PRO A 556 -31.36 -15.21 -21.18
N SER A 557 -30.49 -14.35 -20.66
CA SER A 557 -29.13 -14.14 -21.17
C SER A 557 -28.13 -15.16 -20.64
N TRP A 558 -28.47 -15.86 -19.55
CA TRP A 558 -27.66 -16.88 -18.89
C TRP A 558 -28.46 -18.17 -18.63
N PRO A 559 -29.00 -18.84 -19.67
CA PRO A 559 -29.78 -20.07 -19.48
C PRO A 559 -28.96 -21.20 -18.85
N MET A 560 -29.66 -22.08 -18.15
CA MET A 560 -29.14 -23.35 -17.65
C MET A 560 -28.73 -24.26 -18.81
N TRP A 561 -27.62 -24.96 -18.63
CA TRP A 561 -26.92 -25.65 -19.72
C TRP A 561 -26.22 -26.92 -19.27
N ASP A 562 -26.19 -27.89 -20.19
CA ASP A 562 -25.45 -29.15 -20.12
C ASP A 562 -24.46 -29.17 -21.29
N CYS A 563 -23.15 -29.28 -20.99
CA CYS A 563 -22.09 -29.19 -22.01
C CYS A 563 -22.19 -30.23 -23.12
N CYS A 564 -22.69 -31.40 -22.78
CA CYS A 564 -22.37 -32.63 -23.46
C CYS A 564 -23.64 -33.39 -23.87
N GLY A 565 -24.81 -32.91 -23.44
CA GLY A 565 -26.11 -33.30 -23.96
C GLY A 565 -26.66 -34.59 -23.37
N GLY A 566 -26.52 -34.79 -22.05
CA GLY A 566 -26.96 -36.00 -21.33
C GLY A 566 -28.29 -35.86 -20.59
N SER A 567 -28.63 -34.65 -20.15
CA SER A 567 -29.88 -34.32 -19.46
C SER A 567 -30.33 -32.90 -19.81
N THR A 568 -31.53 -32.51 -19.40
CA THR A 568 -32.02 -31.13 -19.53
C THR A 568 -32.24 -30.58 -18.12
N PRO A 569 -31.51 -29.53 -17.71
CA PRO A 569 -31.77 -28.84 -16.45
C PRO A 569 -33.21 -28.35 -16.38
N THR A 570 -33.78 -28.32 -15.18
CA THR A 570 -35.17 -27.89 -14.94
C THR A 570 -35.25 -26.90 -13.79
N VAL A 571 -36.19 -25.96 -13.87
CA VAL A 571 -36.60 -25.18 -12.69
C VAL A 571 -37.58 -26.02 -11.88
N GLU A 572 -37.29 -26.26 -10.61
CA GLU A 572 -38.12 -27.04 -9.69
C GLU A 572 -38.47 -26.21 -8.45
N LEU A 573 -39.64 -26.45 -7.86
CA LEU A 573 -40.01 -25.83 -6.59
C LEU A 573 -39.42 -26.64 -5.42
N ASP A 574 -38.62 -26.03 -4.55
CA ASP A 574 -38.05 -26.71 -3.38
C ASP A 574 -38.93 -26.56 -2.12
N ASN A 575 -38.87 -25.41 -1.45
CA ASN A 575 -39.60 -25.12 -0.21
C ASN A 575 -39.95 -23.63 -0.09
N GLU A 576 -40.79 -23.24 0.90
CA GLU A 576 -41.24 -21.85 1.08
C GLU A 576 -40.10 -20.83 1.28
N ALA A 577 -38.89 -21.25 1.68
CA ALA A 577 -37.76 -20.35 1.91
C ALA A 577 -36.82 -20.19 0.70
N HIS A 578 -36.84 -21.09 -0.29
CA HIS A 578 -35.92 -21.07 -1.44
C HIS A 578 -36.66 -21.11 -2.79
N GLY A 579 -37.98 -20.96 -2.78
CA GLY A 579 -38.79 -20.84 -3.98
C GLY A 579 -38.47 -21.84 -5.09
N ASN A 580 -38.24 -21.29 -6.29
CA ASN A 580 -37.88 -22.02 -7.50
C ASN A 580 -36.36 -22.12 -7.63
N VAL A 581 -35.84 -23.32 -7.88
CA VAL A 581 -34.40 -23.59 -7.94
C VAL A 581 -33.98 -24.27 -9.25
N ALA A 582 -32.74 -24.06 -9.67
CA ALA A 582 -32.15 -24.72 -10.83
C ALA A 582 -31.71 -26.15 -10.47
N GLN A 583 -32.36 -27.17 -11.03
CA GLN A 583 -32.02 -28.57 -10.82
C GLN A 583 -31.15 -29.13 -11.95
N PHE A 584 -30.01 -29.72 -11.56
CA PHE A 584 -29.06 -30.39 -12.45
C PHE A 584 -28.94 -31.88 -12.09
N SER A 585 -28.97 -32.77 -13.09
CA SER A 585 -29.00 -34.23 -12.90
C SER A 585 -28.00 -34.97 -13.78
N ILE A 586 -26.96 -35.55 -13.19
CA ILE A 586 -25.87 -36.21 -13.92
C ILE A 586 -26.18 -37.70 -14.11
N GLY A 587 -26.28 -38.12 -15.37
CA GLY A 587 -26.52 -39.51 -15.77
C GLY A 587 -25.25 -40.37 -15.84
N ALA A 588 -25.34 -41.50 -16.54
CA ALA A 588 -24.22 -42.42 -16.74
C ALA A 588 -23.13 -41.88 -17.69
N GLU A 589 -23.49 -40.93 -18.57
CA GLU A 589 -22.53 -40.23 -19.42
C GLU A 589 -22.00 -39.00 -18.67
N PRO A 590 -20.66 -38.86 -18.49
CA PRO A 590 -20.08 -37.71 -17.83
C PRO A 590 -20.43 -36.40 -18.54
N THR A 591 -20.78 -35.38 -17.76
CA THR A 591 -21.08 -34.03 -18.25
C THR A 591 -20.76 -32.99 -17.16
N VAL A 592 -20.66 -31.73 -17.56
CA VAL A 592 -20.59 -30.55 -16.68
C VAL A 592 -21.77 -29.65 -16.99
N MET A 593 -22.35 -29.05 -15.94
CA MET A 593 -23.56 -28.26 -16.03
C MET A 593 -23.42 -26.93 -15.30
N GLY A 594 -24.27 -25.98 -15.65
CA GLY A 594 -24.35 -24.67 -15.02
C GLY A 594 -25.07 -23.68 -15.91
N PHE A 595 -24.55 -22.46 -16.03
CA PHE A 595 -25.17 -21.35 -16.76
C PHE A 595 -24.24 -20.81 -17.84
N ILE A 596 -24.80 -20.38 -18.99
CA ILE A 596 -24.01 -19.99 -20.16
C ILE A 596 -24.61 -18.78 -20.89
N SER A 597 -23.77 -17.81 -21.24
CA SER A 597 -24.16 -16.59 -21.97
C SER A 597 -23.61 -16.52 -23.40
N ARG A 598 -23.39 -17.69 -24.03
CA ARG A 598 -22.87 -17.76 -25.41
C ARG A 598 -23.98 -17.80 -26.45
N ALA A 599 -23.77 -17.14 -27.58
CA ALA A 599 -24.73 -17.02 -28.69
C ALA A 599 -25.34 -18.34 -29.24
N PRO A 600 -24.67 -19.51 -29.17
CA PRO A 600 -25.31 -20.78 -29.55
C PRO A 600 -26.40 -21.26 -28.57
N ASN A 601 -26.41 -20.76 -27.34
CA ASN A 601 -27.25 -21.24 -26.24
C ASN A 601 -28.34 -20.23 -25.83
N THR A 602 -28.16 -18.94 -26.13
CA THR A 602 -29.16 -17.89 -25.90
C THR A 602 -29.26 -16.94 -27.10
N THR A 603 -30.45 -16.34 -27.29
CA THR A 603 -30.68 -15.26 -28.26
C THR A 603 -30.23 -13.88 -27.79
N THR A 604 -29.91 -13.72 -26.49
CA THR A 604 -29.48 -12.46 -25.86
C THR A 604 -28.18 -12.66 -25.07
N PRO A 605 -27.06 -13.07 -25.72
CA PRO A 605 -25.80 -13.24 -25.02
C PRO A 605 -25.33 -11.92 -24.40
N ALA A 606 -25.08 -11.93 -23.10
CA ALA A 606 -24.58 -10.83 -22.29
C ALA A 606 -23.41 -11.32 -21.40
N PRO A 607 -22.21 -11.56 -21.97
CA PRO A 607 -21.03 -11.84 -21.16
C PRO A 607 -20.79 -10.68 -20.20
N PHE A 608 -20.29 -10.98 -19.00
CA PHE A 608 -20.17 -10.04 -17.91
C PHE A 608 -18.75 -9.53 -17.76
N ASP A 609 -18.62 -8.21 -17.63
CA ASP A 609 -17.36 -7.52 -17.36
C ASP A 609 -17.31 -7.17 -15.87
N ALA A 610 -16.55 -7.95 -15.11
CA ALA A 610 -16.38 -7.76 -13.67
C ALA A 610 -15.09 -6.97 -13.34
N SER A 611 -14.44 -6.35 -14.32
CA SER A 611 -13.15 -5.68 -14.12
C SER A 611 -13.22 -4.56 -13.08
N ALA A 612 -14.36 -3.87 -13.02
CA ALA A 612 -14.60 -2.76 -12.09
C ALA A 612 -14.86 -3.22 -10.64
N ILE A 613 -15.09 -4.51 -10.40
CA ILE A 613 -15.29 -5.09 -9.07
C ILE A 613 -14.25 -6.18 -8.80
N LEU A 614 -13.09 -6.16 -9.46
CA LEU A 614 -12.12 -7.26 -9.33
C LEU A 614 -11.57 -7.41 -7.89
N SER A 615 -11.36 -6.28 -7.20
CA SER A 615 -10.77 -6.25 -5.85
C SER A 615 -11.70 -6.83 -4.80
N ASN A 616 -12.95 -6.35 -4.76
CA ASN A 616 -13.93 -6.70 -3.72
C ASN A 616 -15.00 -7.67 -4.19
N GLY A 617 -15.19 -7.82 -5.51
CA GLY A 617 -16.28 -8.58 -6.08
C GLY A 617 -16.15 -10.08 -5.91
N VAL A 618 -17.32 -10.71 -5.80
CA VAL A 618 -17.48 -12.14 -5.54
C VAL A 618 -18.42 -12.77 -6.55
N ILE A 619 -18.25 -14.07 -6.78
CA ILE A 619 -19.28 -14.94 -7.34
C ILE A 619 -19.87 -15.75 -6.18
N GLN A 620 -21.18 -15.64 -5.97
CA GLN A 620 -21.89 -16.33 -4.90
C GLN A 620 -23.05 -17.15 -5.46
N PHE A 621 -23.28 -18.31 -4.86
CA PHE A 621 -24.48 -19.12 -5.09
C PHE A 621 -24.79 -20.01 -3.89
N ASP A 622 -26.05 -20.40 -3.77
CA ASP A 622 -26.50 -21.42 -2.84
C ASP A 622 -26.63 -22.76 -3.55
N MET A 623 -26.29 -23.85 -2.87
CA MET A 623 -26.35 -25.19 -3.43
C MET A 623 -26.86 -26.22 -2.42
N LYS A 624 -27.66 -27.18 -2.90
CA LYS A 624 -28.05 -28.39 -2.17
C LYS A 624 -27.88 -29.64 -3.01
N VAL A 625 -27.21 -30.66 -2.47
CA VAL A 625 -27.08 -31.98 -3.13
C VAL A 625 -28.14 -32.94 -2.61
N THR A 626 -29.10 -33.33 -3.46
CA THR A 626 -30.16 -34.29 -3.11
C THR A 626 -29.79 -35.74 -3.41
N ALA A 627 -28.83 -35.95 -4.30
CA ALA A 627 -28.21 -37.26 -4.53
C ALA A 627 -26.70 -37.11 -4.67
N MET A 628 -25.94 -37.69 -3.73
CA MET A 628 -24.48 -37.62 -3.69
C MET A 628 -23.82 -38.69 -4.58
N PRO A 629 -22.84 -38.35 -5.44
CA PRO A 629 -22.09 -39.30 -6.26
C PRO A 629 -20.90 -39.94 -5.50
N GLY A 630 -21.15 -40.49 -4.31
CA GLY A 630 -20.08 -41.03 -3.44
C GLY A 630 -19.17 -39.93 -2.86
N ASP A 631 -17.87 -40.21 -2.74
CA ASP A 631 -16.87 -39.32 -2.11
C ASP A 631 -16.18 -38.36 -3.12
N ALA A 632 -16.87 -37.99 -4.21
CA ALA A 632 -16.32 -37.14 -5.25
C ALA A 632 -16.06 -35.71 -4.76
N ALA A 633 -14.92 -35.13 -5.15
CA ALA A 633 -14.69 -33.70 -5.00
C ALA A 633 -15.65 -32.92 -5.92
N TRP A 634 -16.20 -31.82 -5.42
CA TRP A 634 -17.04 -30.91 -6.19
C TRP A 634 -16.22 -29.71 -6.64
N MET A 635 -16.41 -29.32 -7.89
CA MET A 635 -15.66 -28.26 -8.57
C MET A 635 -16.60 -27.13 -8.96
N PHE A 636 -16.09 -25.92 -8.83
CA PHE A 636 -16.63 -24.72 -9.44
C PHE A 636 -15.70 -24.26 -10.55
N LYS A 637 -16.23 -24.08 -11.75
CA LYS A 637 -15.46 -23.63 -12.91
C LYS A 637 -16.12 -22.42 -13.56
N VAL A 638 -15.31 -21.42 -13.85
CA VAL A 638 -15.72 -20.19 -14.54
C VAL A 638 -14.93 -20.08 -15.83
N GLU A 639 -15.60 -19.79 -16.94
CA GLU A 639 -14.94 -19.51 -18.23
C GLU A 639 -15.25 -18.10 -18.70
N ALA A 640 -14.29 -17.54 -19.45
CA ALA A 640 -14.45 -16.27 -20.12
C ALA A 640 -14.08 -16.34 -21.61
N ASN A 641 -14.69 -15.47 -22.39
CA ASN A 641 -14.42 -15.24 -23.81
C ASN A 641 -14.31 -16.53 -24.64
N ASN A 642 -15.38 -17.35 -24.64
CA ASN A 642 -15.42 -18.64 -25.34
C ASN A 642 -14.31 -19.61 -24.92
N ASN A 643 -14.05 -19.72 -23.62
CA ASN A 643 -13.04 -20.60 -23.03
C ASN A 643 -11.60 -20.24 -23.45
N ALA A 644 -11.35 -18.95 -23.73
CA ALA A 644 -10.00 -18.45 -23.93
C ALA A 644 -9.22 -18.42 -22.60
N SER A 645 -9.93 -18.21 -21.50
CA SER A 645 -9.43 -18.27 -20.12
C SER A 645 -10.48 -18.93 -19.23
N PHE A 646 -10.02 -19.54 -18.13
CA PHE A 646 -10.89 -20.18 -17.15
C PHE A 646 -10.19 -20.29 -15.80
N ALA A 647 -10.97 -20.38 -14.74
CA ALA A 647 -10.53 -20.81 -13.41
C ALA A 647 -11.38 -22.03 -12.98
N GLU A 648 -10.74 -23.00 -12.34
CA GLU A 648 -11.40 -24.21 -11.82
C GLU A 648 -10.87 -24.47 -10.40
N LEU A 649 -11.76 -24.38 -9.41
CA LEU A 649 -11.43 -24.53 -7.99
C LEU A 649 -12.36 -25.56 -7.33
N PRO A 650 -11.89 -26.35 -6.35
CA PRO A 650 -12.75 -27.13 -5.47
C PRO A 650 -13.75 -26.24 -4.73
N LEU A 651 -14.96 -26.75 -4.43
CA LEU A 651 -15.91 -26.03 -3.58
C LEU A 651 -15.40 -25.76 -2.16
N THR A 652 -14.43 -26.54 -1.69
CA THR A 652 -13.76 -26.32 -0.40
C THR A 652 -12.83 -25.11 -0.39
N ASP A 653 -12.56 -24.51 -1.54
CA ASP A 653 -11.74 -23.31 -1.67
C ASP A 653 -12.61 -22.03 -1.67
N SER A 654 -13.93 -22.17 -1.49
CA SER A 654 -14.81 -21.02 -1.21
C SER A 654 -14.47 -20.40 0.15
N ILE A 655 -14.92 -19.17 0.39
CA ILE A 655 -14.73 -18.46 1.67
C ILE A 655 -15.23 -19.30 2.86
N GLU A 656 -16.33 -20.02 2.68
CA GLU A 656 -16.93 -20.87 3.71
C GLU A 656 -16.10 -22.14 3.98
N GLY A 657 -15.28 -22.58 3.02
CA GLY A 657 -14.33 -23.68 3.20
C GLY A 657 -14.97 -25.06 3.42
N VAL A 658 -16.21 -25.27 2.98
CA VAL A 658 -17.01 -26.47 3.29
C VAL A 658 -17.26 -27.35 2.07
N ALA A 659 -17.19 -28.67 2.24
CA ALA A 659 -17.66 -29.61 1.22
C ALA A 659 -19.19 -29.70 1.23
N PRO A 660 -19.84 -30.05 0.10
CA PRO A 660 -21.29 -30.26 0.08
C PRO A 660 -21.73 -31.38 1.01
N VAL A 661 -22.87 -31.20 1.66
CA VAL A 661 -23.51 -32.18 2.55
C VAL A 661 -24.86 -32.55 1.97
N SER A 662 -25.14 -33.87 1.93
CA SER A 662 -26.40 -34.38 1.38
C SER A 662 -27.61 -33.77 2.11
N GLU A 663 -28.58 -33.31 1.33
CA GLU A 663 -29.85 -32.71 1.80
C GLU A 663 -29.69 -31.43 2.65
N GLN A 664 -28.58 -30.69 2.50
CA GLN A 664 -28.37 -29.40 3.16
C GLN A 664 -28.07 -28.30 2.13
N TRP A 665 -28.67 -27.13 2.35
CA TRP A 665 -28.34 -25.90 1.64
C TRP A 665 -27.06 -25.30 2.23
N GLN A 666 -26.14 -24.93 1.37
CA GLN A 666 -24.87 -24.28 1.72
C GLN A 666 -24.59 -23.18 0.71
N THR A 667 -24.10 -22.05 1.21
CA THR A 667 -23.62 -20.92 0.40
C THR A 667 -22.16 -21.14 0.04
N TYR A 668 -21.81 -20.78 -1.18
CA TYR A 668 -20.46 -20.81 -1.70
C TYR A 668 -20.11 -19.45 -2.29
N THR A 669 -19.07 -18.83 -1.74
CA THR A 669 -18.58 -17.52 -2.18
C THR A 669 -17.13 -17.61 -2.66
N PHE A 670 -16.83 -17.09 -3.84
CA PHE A 670 -15.48 -17.04 -4.44
C PHE A 670 -15.11 -15.60 -4.81
N ASN A 671 -13.94 -15.14 -4.38
CA ASN A 671 -13.43 -13.82 -4.77
C ASN A 671 -13.06 -13.78 -6.24
N LEU A 672 -13.40 -12.71 -6.95
CA LEU A 672 -12.99 -12.51 -8.35
C LEU A 672 -11.48 -12.40 -8.49
N ALA A 673 -10.80 -11.77 -7.53
CA ALA A 673 -9.34 -11.72 -7.47
C ALA A 673 -8.69 -13.11 -7.44
N ASP A 674 -9.23 -14.05 -6.66
CA ASP A 674 -8.70 -15.42 -6.58
C ASP A 674 -8.92 -16.18 -7.89
N LEU A 675 -10.08 -15.98 -8.54
CA LEU A 675 -10.37 -16.56 -9.86
C LEU A 675 -9.46 -15.96 -10.95
N ALA A 676 -9.18 -14.65 -10.90
CA ALA A 676 -8.25 -14.00 -11.82
C ALA A 676 -6.81 -14.51 -11.63
N ASN A 677 -6.37 -14.68 -10.38
CA ASN A 677 -5.08 -15.29 -10.03
C ASN A 677 -4.98 -16.75 -10.51
N ALA A 678 -6.10 -17.48 -10.53
CA ALA A 678 -6.20 -18.82 -11.09
C ALA A 678 -6.23 -18.85 -12.63
N GLY A 679 -6.23 -17.69 -13.30
CA GLY A 679 -6.10 -17.56 -14.75
C GLY A 679 -7.37 -17.15 -15.50
N LEU A 680 -8.43 -16.72 -14.81
CA LEU A 680 -9.65 -16.20 -15.43
C LEU A 680 -9.47 -14.76 -15.97
N ASP A 681 -10.04 -14.48 -17.14
CA ASP A 681 -10.22 -13.10 -17.63
C ASP A 681 -11.58 -12.59 -17.15
N VAL A 682 -11.58 -11.76 -16.10
CA VAL A 682 -12.82 -11.26 -15.48
C VAL A 682 -13.59 -10.27 -16.35
N SER A 683 -13.00 -9.77 -17.44
CA SER A 683 -13.64 -8.77 -18.32
C SER A 683 -14.70 -9.34 -19.27
N ALA A 684 -14.81 -10.67 -19.35
CA ALA A 684 -15.66 -11.34 -20.33
C ALA A 684 -16.19 -12.69 -19.84
N ILE A 685 -16.59 -12.79 -18.57
CA ILE A 685 -17.13 -14.00 -17.97
C ILE A 685 -18.39 -14.42 -18.72
N ASP A 686 -18.44 -15.66 -19.20
CA ASP A 686 -19.53 -16.13 -20.07
C ASP A 686 -20.08 -17.52 -19.75
N VAL A 687 -19.49 -18.24 -18.77
CA VAL A 687 -19.98 -19.52 -18.26
C VAL A 687 -19.66 -19.70 -16.77
N LEU A 688 -20.64 -20.17 -15.99
CA LEU A 688 -20.47 -20.66 -14.61
C LEU A 688 -20.86 -22.15 -14.57
N MET A 689 -20.04 -23.01 -13.96
CA MET A 689 -20.30 -24.46 -13.88
C MET A 689 -20.06 -24.99 -12.48
N ILE A 690 -20.96 -25.86 -12.04
CA ILE A 690 -20.89 -26.56 -10.75
C ILE A 690 -21.05 -28.05 -11.01
N PHE A 691 -20.06 -28.86 -10.67
CA PHE A 691 -20.09 -30.29 -10.97
C PHE A 691 -19.17 -31.12 -10.06
N PRO A 692 -19.51 -32.40 -9.79
CA PRO A 692 -18.57 -33.35 -9.21
C PRO A 692 -17.46 -33.65 -10.22
N ALA A 693 -16.25 -33.91 -9.74
CA ALA A 693 -15.05 -34.12 -10.54
C ALA A 693 -15.30 -35.02 -11.76
N TRP A 694 -14.73 -34.67 -12.91
CA TRP A 694 -15.06 -35.28 -14.20
C TRP A 694 -15.09 -36.81 -14.16
N GLY A 695 -16.21 -37.40 -14.59
CA GLY A 695 -16.40 -38.86 -14.65
C GLY A 695 -16.74 -39.53 -13.31
N SER A 696 -16.88 -38.77 -12.22
CA SER A 696 -17.30 -39.31 -10.91
C SER A 696 -18.76 -39.04 -10.55
N GLY A 697 -19.47 -38.22 -11.34
CA GLY A 697 -20.80 -37.70 -11.00
C GLY A 697 -22.01 -38.60 -11.27
N GLU A 698 -21.86 -39.87 -11.66
CA GLU A 698 -23.00 -40.70 -12.06
C GLU A 698 -24.07 -40.79 -10.94
N GLY A 699 -25.28 -40.34 -11.25
CA GLY A 699 -26.42 -40.33 -10.33
C GLY A 699 -26.50 -39.11 -9.41
N ALA A 700 -25.62 -38.11 -9.58
CA ALA A 700 -25.67 -36.87 -8.80
C ALA A 700 -26.88 -36.02 -9.17
N ILE A 701 -27.59 -35.49 -8.17
CA ILE A 701 -28.64 -34.48 -8.34
C ILE A 701 -28.34 -33.35 -7.37
N HIS A 702 -28.29 -32.13 -7.90
CA HIS A 702 -28.07 -30.92 -7.11
C HIS A 702 -28.96 -29.78 -7.58
N LEU A 703 -29.31 -28.93 -6.63
CA LEU A 703 -30.10 -27.72 -6.78
C LEU A 703 -29.19 -26.52 -6.56
N VAL A 704 -29.38 -25.46 -7.33
CA VAL A 704 -28.63 -24.20 -7.23
C VAL A 704 -29.62 -23.04 -7.22
N ASP A 705 -29.35 -22.05 -6.39
CA ASP A 705 -30.18 -20.85 -6.19
C ASP A 705 -29.28 -19.62 -5.90
N ASN A 706 -29.83 -18.41 -5.98
CA ASN A 706 -29.17 -17.13 -5.65
C ASN A 706 -27.78 -16.93 -6.30
N VAL A 707 -27.67 -17.27 -7.58
CA VAL A 707 -26.43 -17.16 -8.34
C VAL A 707 -26.20 -15.72 -8.77
N LYS A 708 -25.15 -15.08 -8.28
CA LYS A 708 -24.80 -13.68 -8.57
C LYS A 708 -23.30 -13.42 -8.66
N ILE A 709 -22.94 -12.38 -9.41
CA ILE A 709 -21.61 -11.76 -9.44
C ILE A 709 -21.77 -10.29 -9.04
N TYR A 710 -21.16 -9.86 -7.94
CA TYR A 710 -21.40 -8.52 -7.39
C TYR A 710 -20.28 -8.11 -6.43
N ASP A 711 -20.21 -6.84 -6.08
CA ASP A 711 -19.36 -6.33 -4.99
C ASP A 711 -20.15 -6.34 -3.67
N PRO A 712 -19.77 -7.17 -2.66
CA PRO A 712 -20.45 -7.22 -1.38
C PRO A 712 -20.18 -5.99 -0.50
N THR A 713 -19.21 -5.16 -0.85
CA THR A 713 -18.88 -3.90 -0.18
C THR A 713 -19.57 -2.70 -0.83
N ALA A 714 -20.14 -2.87 -2.04
CA ALA A 714 -20.91 -1.83 -2.68
C ALA A 714 -22.15 -1.50 -1.85
N ILE A 715 -22.21 -0.25 -1.38
CA ILE A 715 -23.41 0.27 -0.72
C ILE A 715 -24.49 0.39 -1.80
N ALA A 716 -25.62 -0.29 -1.61
CA ALA A 716 -26.78 -0.15 -2.49
C ALA A 716 -27.10 1.36 -2.63
N ALA A 717 -27.31 1.83 -3.86
CA ALA A 717 -27.50 3.26 -4.16
C ALA A 717 -28.72 3.83 -3.43
N ASN A 718 -28.51 4.32 -2.20
CA ASN A 718 -29.52 4.98 -1.39
C ASN A 718 -29.47 6.47 -1.70
N ASN A 719 -30.26 6.93 -2.68
CA ASN A 719 -30.36 8.36 -2.97
C ASN A 719 -31.24 9.03 -1.90
N VAL A 720 -30.63 9.42 -0.78
CA VAL A 720 -31.32 10.19 0.27
C VAL A 720 -31.45 11.63 -0.18
N LEU A 721 -32.68 12.09 -0.40
CA LEU A 721 -32.98 13.47 -0.80
C LEU A 721 -33.16 14.38 0.43
N PHE A 722 -33.61 13.80 1.53
CA PHE A 722 -33.85 14.50 2.79
C PHE A 722 -33.91 13.54 3.98
N ALA A 723 -33.20 13.87 5.05
CA ALA A 723 -33.29 13.24 6.37
C ALA A 723 -33.44 14.35 7.43
N ASP A 724 -32.41 14.67 8.23
CA ASP A 724 -32.42 15.82 9.15
C ASP A 724 -32.22 17.20 8.46
N GLY A 725 -32.27 17.20 7.12
CA GLY A 725 -32.02 18.34 6.25
C GLY A 725 -32.02 17.89 4.79
N PRO A 726 -32.13 18.83 3.84
CA PRO A 726 -32.03 18.49 2.44
C PRO A 726 -30.61 18.04 2.09
N ALA A 727 -30.50 17.05 1.20
CA ALA A 727 -29.21 16.61 0.67
C ALA A 727 -28.50 17.74 -0.09
N THR A 728 -27.18 17.62 -0.26
CA THR A 728 -26.39 18.59 -1.04
C THR A 728 -26.97 18.72 -2.46
N GLY A 729 -27.22 19.95 -2.90
CA GLY A 729 -27.83 20.21 -4.19
C GLY A 729 -29.36 20.00 -4.22
N TRP A 730 -30.00 19.78 -3.05
CA TRP A 730 -31.45 19.73 -2.91
C TRP A 730 -31.94 20.81 -1.95
N THR A 731 -33.17 21.26 -2.15
CA THR A 731 -33.77 22.32 -1.33
C THR A 731 -35.24 22.04 -1.06
N ILE A 732 -35.71 22.38 0.14
CA ILE A 732 -37.15 22.42 0.44
C ILE A 732 -37.78 23.62 -0.27
N TRP A 733 -38.84 23.38 -1.03
CA TRP A 733 -39.30 24.32 -2.03
C TRP A 733 -40.83 24.43 -2.11
N ASP A 734 -41.30 25.64 -2.41
CA ASP A 734 -42.69 25.96 -2.74
C ASP A 734 -42.75 26.45 -4.19
N CYS A 735 -43.50 25.74 -5.04
CA CYS A 735 -43.56 26.02 -6.49
C CYS A 735 -43.95 27.43 -6.85
N CYS A 736 -44.76 28.02 -5.99
CA CYS A 736 -45.64 29.10 -6.36
C CYS A 736 -45.50 30.28 -5.38
N GLY A 737 -44.57 30.18 -4.42
CA GLY A 737 -44.21 31.23 -3.47
C GLY A 737 -45.35 31.60 -2.53
N GLY A 738 -46.23 30.64 -2.19
CA GLY A 738 -47.38 30.85 -1.30
C GLY A 738 -46.99 30.90 0.18
N SER A 739 -45.93 30.19 0.54
CA SER A 739 -45.33 30.07 1.87
C SER A 739 -43.81 29.82 1.74
N ILE A 740 -43.08 29.90 2.86
CA ILE A 740 -41.66 29.53 2.90
C ILE A 740 -41.59 28.25 3.75
N PRO A 741 -41.23 27.10 3.17
CA PRO A 741 -40.98 25.88 3.93
C PRO A 741 -39.88 26.09 4.98
N THR A 742 -40.00 25.44 6.13
CA THR A 742 -39.02 25.56 7.24
C THR A 742 -38.53 24.19 7.68
N LEU A 743 -37.33 24.16 8.28
CA LEU A 743 -36.88 22.98 9.02
C LEU A 743 -37.37 23.10 10.46
N GLU A 744 -38.10 22.10 10.94
CA GLU A 744 -38.69 22.07 12.27
C GLU A 744 -38.28 20.80 13.01
N ASN A 745 -37.77 20.97 14.23
CA ASN A 745 -37.51 19.83 15.11
C ASN A 745 -38.85 19.24 15.59
N ASP A 746 -39.15 17.97 15.30
CA ASP A 746 -40.41 17.31 15.65
C ASP A 746 -40.33 16.55 16.98
N ASP A 747 -39.59 15.43 17.01
CA ASP A 747 -39.37 14.61 18.18
C ASP A 747 -37.99 13.93 18.17
N THR A 748 -37.67 13.18 19.23
CA THR A 748 -36.37 12.53 19.39
C THR A 748 -36.09 11.45 18.35
N ALA A 749 -37.11 10.93 17.66
CA ALA A 749 -36.94 9.87 16.66
C ALA A 749 -36.75 10.43 15.23
N HIS A 750 -37.33 11.58 14.91
CA HIS A 750 -37.34 12.16 13.55
C HIS A 750 -36.57 13.48 13.42
N GLY A 751 -35.98 13.98 14.52
CA GLY A 751 -35.09 15.14 14.48
C GLY A 751 -35.67 16.34 13.73
N MET A 752 -34.92 16.84 12.74
CA MET A 752 -35.21 18.03 11.94
C MET A 752 -35.97 17.66 10.65
N THR A 753 -37.23 18.08 10.57
CA THR A 753 -38.13 17.69 9.47
C THR A 753 -38.49 18.88 8.57
N ALA A 754 -38.83 18.62 7.30
CA ALA A 754 -39.30 19.66 6.38
C ALA A 754 -40.77 19.97 6.63
N GLU A 755 -41.09 21.14 7.20
CA GLU A 755 -42.46 21.60 7.40
C GLU A 755 -42.97 22.45 6.23
N PHE A 756 -44.15 22.10 5.74
CA PHE A 756 -44.86 22.77 4.66
C PHE A 756 -46.22 23.28 5.12
N VAL A 757 -46.55 24.54 4.80
CA VAL A 757 -47.78 25.22 5.24
C VAL A 757 -48.57 25.76 4.04
N ILE A 758 -49.71 25.15 3.72
CA ILE A 758 -50.54 25.60 2.60
C ILE A 758 -51.52 26.69 3.06
N GLY A 759 -51.27 27.92 2.61
CA GLY A 759 -52.15 29.07 2.85
C GLY A 759 -53.33 29.17 1.87
N ALA A 760 -53.93 30.37 1.79
CA ALA A 760 -55.06 30.64 0.90
C ALA A 760 -54.71 30.70 -0.60
N GLN A 761 -53.41 30.80 -0.94
CA GLN A 761 -52.94 30.67 -2.31
C GLN A 761 -52.65 29.20 -2.60
N PRO A 762 -53.28 28.58 -3.63
CA PRO A 762 -52.94 27.23 -4.03
C PRO A 762 -51.46 27.09 -4.39
N THR A 763 -50.81 26.06 -3.87
CA THR A 763 -49.42 25.72 -4.16
C THR A 763 -49.21 24.20 -4.06
N VAL A 764 -48.07 23.72 -4.58
CA VAL A 764 -47.49 22.40 -4.33
C VAL A 764 -46.07 22.58 -3.80
N MET A 765 -45.66 21.70 -2.90
CA MET A 765 -44.38 21.84 -2.21
C MET A 765 -43.72 20.48 -2.08
N GLY A 766 -42.40 20.50 -1.91
CA GLY A 766 -41.59 19.30 -1.89
C GLY A 766 -40.11 19.63 -1.85
N ILE A 767 -39.33 18.74 -2.44
CA ILE A 767 -37.87 18.81 -2.48
C ILE A 767 -37.45 18.93 -3.93
N LEU A 768 -36.65 19.95 -4.22
CA LEU A 768 -36.24 20.36 -5.55
C LEU A 768 -34.71 20.33 -5.63
N ALA A 769 -34.19 19.69 -6.67
CA ALA A 769 -32.78 19.70 -7.01
C ALA A 769 -32.36 21.08 -7.58
N ASP A 770 -31.12 21.47 -7.31
CA ASP A 770 -30.46 22.62 -7.94
C ASP A 770 -30.23 22.37 -9.44
N ASP A 771 -29.90 23.43 -10.19
CA ASP A 771 -29.60 23.31 -11.63
C ASP A 771 -28.50 22.25 -11.87
N ASP A 772 -28.74 21.36 -12.85
CA ASP A 772 -27.87 20.23 -13.22
C ASP A 772 -27.72 19.11 -12.15
N VAL A 773 -28.51 19.12 -11.08
CA VAL A 773 -28.61 18.04 -10.09
C VAL A 773 -29.85 17.18 -10.38
N PHE A 774 -29.69 15.86 -10.42
CA PHE A 774 -30.78 14.90 -10.61
C PHE A 774 -30.39 13.51 -10.08
N VAL A 775 -31.38 12.66 -9.83
CA VAL A 775 -31.20 11.23 -9.56
C VAL A 775 -31.44 10.43 -10.84
N ASP A 776 -30.45 9.64 -11.23
CA ASP A 776 -30.61 8.56 -12.21
C ASP A 776 -30.89 7.24 -11.48
N ALA A 777 -32.17 6.84 -11.46
CA ALA A 777 -32.61 5.61 -10.84
C ALA A 777 -32.75 4.44 -11.85
N SER A 778 -32.23 4.60 -13.08
CA SER A 778 -32.36 3.58 -14.14
C SER A 778 -31.75 2.23 -13.78
N GLY A 779 -30.65 2.25 -13.01
CA GLY A 779 -29.98 1.04 -12.51
C GLY A 779 -30.81 0.21 -11.54
N ILE A 780 -31.77 0.84 -10.82
CA ILE A 780 -32.59 0.20 -9.79
C ILE A 780 -34.06 0.09 -10.19
N LEU A 781 -34.42 0.26 -11.47
CA LEU A 781 -35.83 0.31 -11.92
C LEU A 781 -36.65 -0.91 -11.48
N ALA A 782 -36.07 -2.11 -11.55
CA ALA A 782 -36.79 -3.37 -11.37
C ALA A 782 -37.29 -3.56 -9.93
N ASN A 783 -36.46 -3.21 -8.94
CA ASN A 783 -36.71 -3.48 -7.53
C ASN A 783 -36.73 -2.21 -6.66
N GLY A 784 -36.31 -1.08 -7.23
CA GLY A 784 -36.18 0.17 -6.50
C GLY A 784 -37.51 0.81 -6.15
N VAL A 785 -37.46 1.64 -5.11
CA VAL A 785 -38.60 2.34 -4.52
C VAL A 785 -38.27 3.80 -4.26
N VAL A 786 -39.32 4.62 -4.25
CA VAL A 786 -39.33 5.93 -3.61
C VAL A 786 -40.03 5.77 -2.27
N GLN A 787 -39.36 6.14 -1.18
CA GLN A 787 -39.91 6.09 0.17
C GLN A 787 -39.79 7.45 0.85
N PHE A 788 -40.77 7.79 1.68
CA PHE A 788 -40.70 8.92 2.58
C PHE A 788 -41.62 8.71 3.77
N GLU A 789 -41.37 9.46 4.84
CA GLU A 789 -42.27 9.56 5.98
C GLU A 789 -43.02 10.88 5.93
N LEU A 790 -44.30 10.84 6.28
CA LEU A 790 -45.19 12.00 6.29
C LEU A 790 -45.96 12.06 7.61
N LYS A 791 -46.00 13.26 8.20
CA LYS A 791 -46.92 13.60 9.31
C LYS A 791 -47.79 14.78 8.95
N VAL A 792 -49.11 14.57 8.95
CA VAL A 792 -50.07 15.67 8.79
C VAL A 792 -50.33 16.30 10.15
N VAL A 793 -49.77 17.47 10.40
CA VAL A 793 -49.96 18.24 11.64
C VAL A 793 -51.36 18.87 11.68
N ALA A 794 -51.83 19.38 10.54
CA ALA A 794 -53.18 19.91 10.35
C ALA A 794 -53.73 19.49 8.99
N ALA A 795 -54.94 18.92 8.97
CA ALA A 795 -55.60 18.55 7.72
C ALA A 795 -56.09 19.79 6.93
N PRO A 796 -56.22 19.69 5.60
CA PRO A 796 -56.84 20.72 4.77
C PRO A 796 -58.26 21.07 5.25
N SER A 797 -58.68 22.32 5.02
CA SER A 797 -60.04 22.78 5.33
C SER A 797 -61.12 22.05 4.52
N ASP A 798 -60.74 21.55 3.34
CA ASP A 798 -61.57 20.63 2.54
C ASP A 798 -61.29 19.18 2.94
N ALA A 799 -62.20 18.58 3.69
CA ALA A 799 -62.09 17.19 4.15
C ALA A 799 -62.17 16.15 3.01
N SER A 800 -62.43 16.56 1.76
CA SER A 800 -62.42 15.69 0.58
C SER A 800 -61.12 15.75 -0.23
N ALA A 801 -60.15 16.56 0.20
CA ALA A 801 -58.84 16.67 -0.44
C ALA A 801 -58.10 15.32 -0.43
N ALA A 802 -57.84 14.76 -1.61
CA ALA A 802 -56.98 13.60 -1.76
C ALA A 802 -55.50 14.02 -1.71
N TRP A 803 -54.67 13.26 -1.03
CA TRP A 803 -53.23 13.50 -0.97
C TRP A 803 -52.51 12.76 -2.09
N LEU A 804 -51.56 13.45 -2.72
CA LEU A 804 -50.86 13.00 -3.91
C LEU A 804 -49.35 13.03 -3.68
N LEU A 805 -48.66 12.04 -4.25
CA LEU A 805 -47.24 12.08 -4.57
C LEU A 805 -47.13 12.52 -6.03
N LYS A 806 -46.28 13.50 -6.31
CA LYS A 806 -45.88 13.86 -7.67
C LYS A 806 -44.37 13.91 -7.77
N ILE A 807 -43.83 13.24 -8.77
CA ILE A 807 -42.40 13.25 -9.09
C ILE A 807 -42.23 13.79 -10.49
N GLU A 808 -41.28 14.69 -10.68
CA GLU A 808 -40.95 15.29 -11.98
C GLU A 808 -39.51 14.94 -12.37
N SER A 809 -39.26 14.97 -13.68
CA SER A 809 -37.94 14.72 -14.25
C SER A 809 -37.63 15.70 -15.39
N ASP A 810 -36.35 16.06 -15.51
CA ASP A 810 -35.81 16.98 -16.52
C ASP A 810 -36.62 18.27 -16.61
N SER A 811 -36.68 19.00 -15.51
CA SER A 811 -37.40 20.27 -15.36
C SER A 811 -38.88 20.18 -15.76
N ALA A 812 -39.56 19.14 -15.26
CA ALA A 812 -40.96 18.81 -15.53
C ALA A 812 -41.27 18.38 -16.98
N THR A 813 -40.28 17.88 -17.72
CA THR A 813 -40.48 17.30 -19.06
C THR A 813 -41.32 16.01 -18.99
N THR A 814 -41.09 15.20 -17.96
CA THR A 814 -41.94 14.04 -17.61
C THR A 814 -42.33 14.09 -16.15
N PHE A 815 -43.41 13.40 -15.78
CA PHE A 815 -43.86 13.31 -14.40
C PHE A 815 -44.73 12.07 -14.16
N ALA A 816 -44.76 11.59 -12.92
CA ALA A 816 -45.76 10.67 -12.41
C ALA A 816 -46.51 11.32 -11.24
N GLU A 817 -47.82 11.11 -11.18
CA GLU A 817 -48.68 11.60 -10.09
C GLU A 817 -49.59 10.45 -9.61
N LEU A 818 -49.46 10.09 -8.34
CA LEU A 818 -50.15 8.96 -7.71
C LEU A 818 -50.82 9.39 -6.41
N ALA A 819 -51.91 8.73 -6.03
CA ALA A 819 -52.54 8.96 -4.73
C ALA A 819 -51.70 8.32 -3.61
N LEU A 820 -51.60 8.96 -2.44
CA LEU A 820 -50.83 8.40 -1.31
C LEU A 820 -51.33 7.01 -0.90
N ASN A 821 -52.64 6.78 -0.90
CA ASN A 821 -53.22 5.48 -0.59
C ASN A 821 -53.02 4.39 -1.66
N SER A 822 -52.29 4.70 -2.74
CA SER A 822 -51.80 3.71 -3.70
C SER A 822 -50.35 3.26 -3.42
N SER A 823 -49.73 3.75 -2.35
CA SER A 823 -48.46 3.22 -1.85
C SER A 823 -48.58 1.75 -1.44
N LEU A 824 -47.46 1.08 -1.20
CA LEU A 824 -47.43 -0.32 -0.74
C LEU A 824 -48.15 -0.52 0.60
N GLU A 825 -48.16 0.49 1.46
CA GLU A 825 -48.87 0.51 2.74
C GLU A 825 -50.39 0.72 2.58
N GLY A 826 -50.81 1.39 1.51
CA GLY A 826 -52.21 1.51 1.10
C GLY A 826 -53.11 2.35 2.02
N ASN A 827 -52.54 3.30 2.77
CA ASN A 827 -53.27 4.09 3.78
C ASN A 827 -53.42 5.57 3.37
N ASP A 828 -54.49 6.23 3.83
CA ASP A 828 -54.59 7.69 3.77
C ASP A 828 -53.87 8.32 5.00
N PRO A 829 -53.38 9.58 4.90
CA PRO A 829 -52.75 10.26 6.02
C PRO A 829 -53.67 10.48 7.22
N VAL A 830 -53.15 10.21 8.41
CA VAL A 830 -53.81 10.40 9.71
C VAL A 830 -53.21 11.60 10.43
N VAL A 831 -54.07 12.52 10.88
CA VAL A 831 -53.61 13.74 11.54
C VAL A 831 -52.91 13.41 12.85
N GLY A 832 -51.67 13.88 12.99
CA GLY A 832 -50.82 13.75 14.18
C GLY A 832 -49.97 12.49 14.26
N GLU A 833 -50.05 11.59 13.26
CA GLU A 833 -49.26 10.35 13.20
C GLU A 833 -48.24 10.43 12.07
N TRP A 834 -47.04 9.89 12.32
CA TRP A 834 -46.04 9.61 11.28
C TRP A 834 -46.43 8.33 10.55
N GLN A 835 -46.38 8.36 9.22
CA GLN A 835 -46.64 7.20 8.37
C GLN A 835 -45.63 7.14 7.23
N THR A 836 -45.13 5.95 6.94
CA THR A 836 -44.26 5.66 5.81
C THR A 836 -45.09 5.41 4.55
N TYR A 837 -44.62 5.93 3.41
CA TYR A 837 -45.21 5.71 2.10
C TYR A 837 -44.14 5.23 1.13
N THR A 838 -44.35 4.06 0.52
CA THR A 838 -43.41 3.44 -0.42
C THR A 838 -44.06 3.22 -1.79
N PHE A 839 -43.39 3.63 -2.86
CA PHE A 839 -43.83 3.46 -4.24
C PHE A 839 -42.74 2.79 -5.07
N ALA A 840 -43.05 1.69 -5.76
CA ALA A 840 -42.10 1.05 -6.67
C ALA A 840 -41.77 1.96 -7.87
N LEU A 841 -40.48 2.06 -8.21
CA LEU A 841 -40.01 2.83 -9.37
C LEU A 841 -40.63 2.33 -10.67
N GLN A 842 -40.85 1.02 -10.82
CA GLN A 842 -41.57 0.46 -11.95
C GLN A 842 -42.98 1.05 -12.09
N THR A 843 -43.70 1.29 -10.98
CA THR A 843 -45.04 1.91 -11.02
C THR A 843 -44.98 3.36 -11.51
N LEU A 844 -43.96 4.11 -11.08
CA LEU A 844 -43.76 5.50 -11.49
C LEU A 844 -43.33 5.60 -12.96
N PHE A 845 -42.44 4.71 -13.40
CA PHE A 845 -42.02 4.58 -14.79
C PHE A 845 -43.21 4.23 -15.70
N ASP A 846 -44.04 3.26 -15.30
CA ASP A 846 -45.25 2.87 -16.03
C ASP A 846 -46.29 4.02 -16.07
N ALA A 847 -46.28 4.90 -15.07
CA ALA A 847 -47.09 6.12 -15.03
C ALA A 847 -46.54 7.26 -15.91
N GLY A 848 -45.36 7.08 -16.52
CA GLY A 848 -44.79 8.00 -17.51
C GLY A 848 -43.63 8.87 -17.01
N LEU A 849 -43.06 8.57 -15.84
CA LEU A 849 -41.86 9.25 -15.32
C LEU A 849 -40.60 8.73 -16.02
N ASP A 850 -39.72 9.64 -16.43
CA ASP A 850 -38.34 9.31 -16.81
C ASP A 850 -37.46 9.19 -15.56
N ILE A 851 -37.28 7.96 -15.10
CA ILE A 851 -36.53 7.69 -13.87
C ILE A 851 -35.02 7.97 -13.98
N SER A 852 -34.50 8.35 -15.15
CA SER A 852 -33.07 8.67 -15.32
C SER A 852 -32.70 10.12 -14.99
N PHE A 853 -33.68 11.00 -14.76
CA PHE A 853 -33.46 12.44 -14.51
C PHE A 853 -34.42 13.00 -13.44
N ILE A 854 -34.62 12.30 -12.32
CA ILE A 854 -35.55 12.75 -11.26
C ILE A 854 -34.96 13.98 -10.55
N ASP A 855 -35.65 15.12 -10.61
CA ASP A 855 -35.18 16.39 -10.06
C ASP A 855 -36.18 17.06 -9.09
N VAL A 856 -37.40 16.52 -8.97
CA VAL A 856 -38.41 17.02 -8.02
C VAL A 856 -39.23 15.89 -7.40
N VAL A 857 -39.37 15.90 -6.06
CA VAL A 857 -40.31 15.04 -5.32
C VAL A 857 -41.26 15.91 -4.48
N MET A 858 -42.56 15.81 -4.73
CA MET A 858 -43.60 16.62 -4.08
C MET A 858 -44.68 15.76 -3.44
N VAL A 859 -45.13 16.17 -2.26
CA VAL A 859 -46.26 15.55 -1.55
C VAL A 859 -47.23 16.64 -1.17
N PHE A 860 -48.48 16.59 -1.65
CA PHE A 860 -49.45 17.65 -1.40
C PHE A 860 -50.91 17.18 -1.51
N PRO A 861 -51.86 17.87 -0.85
CA PRO A 861 -53.28 17.71 -1.13
C PRO A 861 -53.61 18.25 -2.53
N THR A 862 -54.52 17.57 -3.24
CA THR A 862 -54.98 17.90 -4.59
C THR A 862 -55.07 19.41 -4.83
N TRP A 863 -54.50 19.87 -5.96
CA TRP A 863 -54.37 21.30 -6.28
C TRP A 863 -55.64 22.11 -5.97
N GLY A 864 -55.48 23.17 -5.18
CA GLY A 864 -56.57 24.08 -4.82
C GLY A 864 -57.47 23.62 -3.67
N THR A 865 -57.23 22.44 -3.09
CA THR A 865 -57.98 21.93 -1.92
C THR A 865 -57.19 21.94 -0.61
N GLY A 866 -55.89 22.27 -0.66
CA GLY A 866 -54.96 22.18 0.46
C GLY A 866 -55.02 23.30 1.50
N GLU A 867 -55.88 24.32 1.36
CA GLU A 867 -55.89 25.49 2.27
C GLU A 867 -56.02 25.06 3.75
N GLY A 868 -55.06 25.48 4.58
CA GLY A 868 -55.00 25.18 6.00
C GLY A 868 -54.22 23.91 6.37
N ALA A 869 -53.69 23.17 5.39
CA ALA A 869 -52.87 22.00 5.65
C ALA A 869 -51.48 22.39 6.18
N ILE A 870 -51.02 21.66 7.21
CA ILE A 870 -49.66 21.71 7.73
C ILE A 870 -49.17 20.27 7.79
N TYR A 871 -48.03 19.99 7.17
CA TYR A 871 -47.45 18.64 7.15
C TYR A 871 -45.93 18.69 7.16
N ARG A 872 -45.33 17.59 7.60
CA ARG A 872 -43.89 17.41 7.72
C ARG A 872 -43.46 16.20 6.90
N LEU A 873 -42.33 16.32 6.20
CA LEU A 873 -41.66 15.22 5.52
C LEU A 873 -40.32 14.93 6.19
N ASP A 874 -39.97 13.64 6.21
CA ASP A 874 -38.68 13.13 6.67
C ASP A 874 -38.31 11.87 5.86
N ASN A 875 -37.03 11.48 5.89
CA ASN A 875 -36.49 10.26 5.28
C ASN A 875 -36.92 10.04 3.82
N VAL A 876 -36.83 11.08 2.98
CA VAL A 876 -37.16 11.02 1.56
C VAL A 876 -36.01 10.38 0.79
N MET A 877 -36.23 9.19 0.22
CA MET A 877 -35.21 8.36 -0.39
C MET A 877 -35.67 7.72 -1.71
N ILE A 878 -34.73 7.51 -2.63
CA ILE A 878 -34.89 6.66 -3.83
C ILE A 878 -33.82 5.58 -3.79
N TYR A 879 -34.21 4.33 -3.58
CA TYR A 879 -33.27 3.24 -3.31
C TYR A 879 -33.78 1.87 -3.71
N GLU A 880 -32.89 0.88 -3.77
CA GLU A 880 -33.26 -0.53 -3.89
C GLU A 880 -33.34 -1.17 -2.49
N PRO A 881 -34.52 -1.63 -2.03
CA PRO A 881 -34.64 -2.29 -0.74
C PRO A 881 -33.80 -3.57 -0.71
N ILE A 882 -32.93 -3.69 0.30
CA ILE A 882 -32.20 -4.93 0.57
C ILE A 882 -33.22 -6.00 1.04
N PRO A 883 -33.16 -7.24 0.50
CA PRO A 883 -34.09 -8.32 0.85
C PRO A 883 -34.13 -8.68 2.34
#